data_AF-A0A942DBN8-F1
#
_entry.id   AF-A0A942DBN8-F1
#
_cell.length_a   1.000
_cell.length_b   1.000
_cell.length_c   1.000
_cell.angle_alpha   90.00
_cell.angle_beta   90.00
_cell.angle_gamma   90.00
#
_symmetry.space_group_name_H-M   'P 1'
#
loop_
_entity.id
_entity.type
_entity.pdbx_description
1 polymer ?
#
loop_
_entity_poly.entity_id
_entity_poly.type
_entity_poly.pdbx_seq_one_letter_code
_entity_poly.pdbx_strand_id
1 'polypeptide(L)'
;MKKLKLELENCYGIRKLDTEFSFEKGSACALYAPNGAMKSSLARTFQDIINKRPSEDRVFADRSAARKVVDEVGAEIPAAAIFVIEPYDKQFGHSEKTSTLLVDNRLRREYEALFVEIDAAKKTFLKAMKEQTGSKRDLEKEISQAFTKTGDEFFQALIRIKDEVTKQSDAPLSSEPYDVIYDEKVVSFLAAKGIKDLLQSYIEKYNELLAASTYFKKDTFTYYNAEQIAKTLASNGFFDAKHTILLNSKINVEIKTVEDLQKLIEAEKEQITSDTELRKRFSEIEDKIHKNVNLREFQAYLQNNPQILPMLSNMEKLKEEIWKSCFKAKLDLYTQLIELYQAAEKRKREIEKTAQEQRTQWEEVIRIFNERFFVPFKLTVKNREAVMLGKDVIANLAFTFEDGHGSASIDKNQLLEVLSTGEKKAFYILNIIFEVEARKKAGQPTLFIVDDIADSFDYKNKYAIIEYLRDISEEPNFKQLILTHNFDFFRTVESRFVPYLNCKMALKTSNGINVIQATGIKNVFANDWKSNFFSDDKKKIASIAFVRNIIEYTKGEDDPDYCLLTSLLHWKADTQTISIKELDGIFNKLFSEQGSSGADAKPVVNLIFEQATTCLSDPEGINLENKIILSIATRLMAERFMVRMINDPVAVNAIKSSQTAKLVKMYKQKFPSNDKELYVLQRVMLMTPETIHVNSFMYEPILDMSDDHLRRLLEDVTQTLPQT
;
A
#
# COMPACT_ATOMS: atom_id res chain seq x y z
N MET A 1 6.92 18.32 28.03
CA MET A 1 8.01 18.38 27.05
C MET A 1 8.14 19.79 26.51
N LYS A 2 9.23 20.46 26.86
CA LYS A 2 9.65 21.77 26.34
C LYS A 2 10.68 21.63 25.24
N LYS A 3 11.48 20.57 25.23
CA LYS A 3 12.52 20.34 24.23
C LYS A 3 12.50 18.89 23.74
N LEU A 4 12.93 18.69 22.51
CA LEU A 4 13.10 17.38 21.88
C LEU A 4 14.53 17.30 21.33
N LYS A 5 15.35 16.43 21.92
CA LYS A 5 16.72 16.18 21.49
C LYS A 5 16.78 14.89 20.66
N LEU A 6 17.42 14.98 19.50
CA LEU A 6 17.64 13.88 18.58
C LEU A 6 19.13 13.66 18.38
N GLU A 7 19.61 12.47 18.72
CA GLU A 7 20.96 11.98 18.41
C GLU A 7 20.78 10.67 17.62
N LEU A 8 20.94 10.74 16.29
CA LEU A 8 20.74 9.63 15.36
C LEU A 8 22.01 9.34 14.55
N GLU A 9 22.31 8.06 14.36
CA GLU A 9 23.41 7.58 13.52
C GLU A 9 22.96 6.36 12.72
N ASN A 10 23.19 6.38 11.40
CA ASN A 10 22.78 5.34 10.43
C ASN A 10 21.29 4.92 10.47
N CYS A 11 20.38 5.80 10.90
CA CYS A 11 18.94 5.51 10.95
C CYS A 11 18.28 5.78 9.59
N TYR A 12 17.92 4.73 8.86
CA TYR A 12 17.24 4.81 7.55
C TYR A 12 17.87 5.80 6.55
N GLY A 13 19.21 5.84 6.49
CA GLY A 13 19.96 6.73 5.59
C GLY A 13 20.37 8.08 6.19
N ILE A 14 19.92 8.41 7.41
CA ILE A 14 20.48 9.51 8.19
C ILE A 14 21.85 9.05 8.70
N ARG A 15 22.94 9.53 8.09
CA ARG A 15 24.31 9.18 8.51
C ARG A 15 24.58 9.61 9.95
N LYS A 16 24.33 10.89 10.24
CA LYS A 16 24.46 11.50 11.57
C LYS A 16 23.52 12.69 11.68
N LEU A 17 22.86 12.83 12.83
CA LEU A 17 22.03 13.98 13.19
C LEU A 17 22.15 14.20 14.70
N ASP A 18 22.55 15.40 15.11
CA ASP A 18 22.53 15.84 16.51
C ASP A 18 21.86 17.22 16.55
N THR A 19 20.64 17.29 17.07
CA THR A 19 19.85 18.53 17.07
C THR A 19 18.86 18.57 18.22
N GLU A 20 18.48 19.79 18.62
CA GLU A 20 17.43 20.06 19.59
C GLU A 20 16.34 20.94 18.96
N PHE A 21 15.08 20.57 19.18
CA PHE A 21 13.91 21.37 18.86
C PHE A 21 13.29 21.92 20.15
N SER A 22 12.96 23.21 20.20
CA SER A 22 12.36 23.87 21.36
C SER A 22 10.89 24.20 21.12
N PHE A 23 10.05 23.87 22.09
CA PHE A 23 8.62 24.17 22.13
C PHE A 23 8.27 25.22 23.19
N GLU A 24 9.25 25.97 23.68
CA GLU A 24 9.04 26.98 24.74
C GLU A 24 8.26 28.20 24.25
N LYS A 25 8.46 28.60 22.98
CA LYS A 25 7.80 29.76 22.37
C LYS A 25 6.64 29.38 21.45
N GLY A 26 6.23 28.12 21.45
CA GLY A 26 5.12 27.61 20.63
C GLY A 26 5.07 26.08 20.62
N SER A 27 3.92 25.50 20.31
CA SER A 27 3.72 24.05 20.27
C SER A 27 4.18 23.39 18.97
N ALA A 28 4.63 24.15 17.97
CA ALA A 28 5.06 23.62 16.69
C ALA A 28 6.49 24.05 16.34
N CYS A 29 7.22 23.14 15.70
CA CYS A 29 8.48 23.36 15.01
C CYS A 29 8.31 22.95 13.55
N ALA A 30 8.84 23.75 12.63
CA ALA A 30 8.85 23.42 11.20
C ALA A 30 10.30 23.21 10.76
N LEU A 31 10.55 22.14 10.02
CA LEU A 31 11.84 21.81 9.41
C LEU A 31 11.67 21.70 7.90
N TYR A 32 12.22 22.67 7.18
CA TYR A 32 12.39 22.54 5.73
C TYR A 32 13.57 21.61 5.44
N ALA A 33 13.35 20.56 4.67
CA ALA A 33 14.37 19.59 4.33
C ALA A 33 14.21 19.14 2.87
N PRO A 34 15.24 19.28 2.01
CA PRO A 34 15.18 18.84 0.62
C PRO A 34 14.86 17.36 0.46
N ASN A 35 14.46 16.97 -0.75
CA ASN A 35 14.20 15.57 -1.07
C ASN A 35 15.48 14.73 -0.96
N GLY A 36 15.36 13.55 -0.34
CA GLY A 36 16.52 12.69 -0.03
C GLY A 36 17.41 13.15 1.13
N ALA A 37 16.98 14.14 1.94
CA ALA A 37 17.68 14.56 3.16
C ALA A 37 17.35 13.66 4.36
N MET A 38 16.18 13.84 4.99
CA MET A 38 15.83 13.08 6.22
C MET A 38 14.34 12.86 6.50
N LYS A 39 13.40 13.50 5.79
CA LYS A 39 12.00 13.59 6.23
C LYS A 39 11.37 12.22 6.56
N SER A 40 11.27 11.34 5.56
CA SER A 40 10.74 10.00 5.75
C SER A 40 11.66 9.07 6.56
N SER A 41 12.98 9.29 6.55
CA SER A 41 13.91 8.54 7.41
C SER A 41 13.68 8.84 8.88
N LEU A 42 13.43 10.11 9.21
CA LEU A 42 13.12 10.56 10.56
C LEU A 42 11.74 10.05 10.99
N ALA A 43 10.73 10.18 10.14
CA ALA A 43 9.39 9.64 10.38
C ALA A 43 9.42 8.14 10.70
N ARG A 44 10.16 7.34 9.91
CA ARG A 44 10.37 5.91 10.17
C ARG A 44 11.12 5.62 11.46
N THR A 45 12.10 6.46 11.82
CA THR A 45 12.82 6.35 13.10
C THR A 45 11.85 6.50 14.28
N PHE A 46 10.89 7.43 14.19
CA PHE A 46 9.82 7.57 15.19
C PHE A 46 8.83 6.41 15.13
N GLN A 47 8.52 5.89 13.94
CA GLN A 47 7.66 4.72 13.78
C GLN A 47 8.24 3.48 14.46
N ASP A 48 9.55 3.30 14.45
CA ASP A 48 10.22 2.22 15.19
C ASP A 48 10.11 2.38 16.71
N ILE A 49 10.11 3.62 17.23
CA ILE A 49 9.85 3.88 18.66
C ILE A 49 8.44 3.42 19.01
N ILE A 50 7.45 3.79 18.18
CA ILE A 50 6.04 3.36 18.34
C ILE A 50 5.96 1.82 18.33
N ASN A 51 6.66 1.18 17.39
CA ASN A 51 6.64 -0.27 17.21
C ASN A 51 7.57 -1.03 18.17
N LYS A 52 8.30 -0.34 19.06
CA LYS A 52 9.32 -0.89 19.96
C LYS A 52 10.38 -1.72 19.24
N ARG A 53 10.82 -1.27 18.07
CA ARG A 53 11.88 -1.88 17.26
C ARG A 53 13.16 -1.04 17.29
N PRO A 54 14.34 -1.66 17.16
CA PRO A 54 15.55 -0.91 16.86
C PRO A 54 15.43 -0.29 15.46
N SER A 55 16.06 0.87 15.26
CA SER A 55 16.23 1.44 13.92
C SER A 55 17.43 0.84 13.23
N GLU A 56 17.46 0.89 11.89
CA GLU A 56 18.45 0.20 11.05
C GLU A 56 18.85 1.02 9.81
N ASP A 57 20.00 0.67 9.22
CA ASP A 57 20.36 1.07 7.85
C ASP A 57 19.94 -0.05 6.89
N ARG A 58 18.92 0.23 6.05
CA ARG A 58 18.36 -0.76 5.12
C ARG A 58 19.29 -1.13 3.97
N VAL A 59 20.27 -0.29 3.66
CA VAL A 59 21.17 -0.49 2.52
C VAL A 59 22.48 -1.09 2.99
N PHE A 60 23.02 -0.59 4.09
CA PHE A 60 24.29 -1.04 4.64
C PHE A 60 24.05 -1.77 5.96
N ALA A 61 23.63 -3.04 5.88
CA ALA A 61 23.25 -3.86 7.04
C ALA A 61 24.38 -4.02 8.08
N ASP A 62 25.64 -3.87 7.68
CA ASP A 62 26.81 -3.96 8.57
C ASP A 62 27.00 -2.69 9.43
N ARG A 63 26.32 -1.59 9.13
CA ARG A 63 26.42 -0.36 9.92
C ARG A 63 25.55 -0.45 11.16
N SER A 64 26.17 -0.25 12.32
CA SER A 64 25.41 -0.09 13.57
C SER A 64 24.61 1.21 13.53
N ALA A 65 23.30 1.09 13.74
CA ALA A 65 22.41 2.22 13.91
C ALA A 65 22.29 2.59 15.39
N ALA A 66 22.33 3.89 15.69
CA ALA A 66 22.12 4.44 17.02
C ALA A 66 20.96 5.44 16.99
N ARG A 67 19.99 5.25 17.90
CA ARG A 67 18.84 6.13 18.05
C ARG A 67 18.70 6.56 19.49
N LYS A 68 18.77 7.85 19.74
CA LYS A 68 18.44 8.47 21.03
C LYS A 68 17.54 9.67 20.81
N VAL A 69 16.34 9.59 21.38
CA VAL A 69 15.26 10.58 21.26
C VAL A 69 14.74 10.86 22.65
N VAL A 70 15.07 12.03 23.18
CA VAL A 70 14.83 12.36 24.60
C VAL A 70 14.30 13.78 24.76
N ASP A 71 13.66 14.04 25.91
CA ASP A 71 13.19 15.37 26.29
C ASP A 71 14.25 16.22 27.02
N GLU A 72 13.84 17.38 27.56
CA GLU A 72 14.72 18.30 28.30
C GLU A 72 15.39 17.71 29.55
N VAL A 73 14.85 16.64 30.14
CA VAL A 73 15.43 15.97 31.31
C VAL A 73 16.16 14.68 30.95
N GLY A 74 16.28 14.37 29.65
CA GLY A 74 16.92 13.16 29.14
C GLY A 74 16.03 11.90 29.20
N ALA A 75 14.73 12.05 29.43
CA ALA A 75 13.78 10.93 29.43
C ALA A 75 13.37 10.57 27.99
N GLU A 76 13.24 9.27 27.71
CA GLU A 76 12.72 8.78 26.43
C GLU A 76 11.25 9.17 26.25
N ILE A 77 10.88 9.51 25.01
CA ILE A 77 9.49 9.84 24.69
C ILE A 77 8.66 8.55 24.65
N PRO A 78 7.58 8.42 25.45
CA PRO A 78 6.76 7.21 25.46
C PRO A 78 6.16 6.92 24.07
N ALA A 79 6.19 5.66 23.63
CA ALA A 79 5.64 5.24 22.34
C ALA A 79 4.18 5.68 22.12
N ALA A 80 3.34 5.63 23.17
CA ALA A 80 1.96 6.08 23.11
C ALA A 80 1.83 7.60 22.87
N ALA A 81 2.81 8.40 23.31
CA ALA A 81 2.83 9.85 23.18
C ALA A 81 3.36 10.30 21.80
N ILE A 82 3.60 9.40 20.85
CA ILE A 82 4.09 9.75 19.50
C ILE A 82 3.02 9.38 18.48
N PHE A 83 2.79 10.28 17.52
CA PHE A 83 1.95 10.00 16.35
C PHE A 83 2.66 10.47 15.08
N VAL A 84 2.94 9.54 14.17
CA VAL A 84 3.57 9.83 12.88
C VAL A 84 2.49 9.97 11.82
N ILE A 85 2.49 11.10 11.13
CA ILE A 85 1.60 11.40 10.01
C ILE A 85 2.42 11.24 8.72
N GLU A 86 2.14 10.19 7.95
CA GLU A 86 2.85 9.88 6.71
C GLU A 86 2.27 10.66 5.51
N PRO A 87 3.06 10.87 4.42
CA PRO A 87 2.58 11.62 3.25
C PRO A 87 1.40 10.96 2.53
N TYR A 88 1.34 9.62 2.55
CA TYR A 88 0.23 8.77 2.10
C TYR A 88 0.51 7.29 2.43
N ASP A 89 -0.39 6.63 3.15
CA ASP A 89 -0.34 5.18 3.35
C ASP A 89 -1.05 4.45 2.19
N LYS A 90 -0.29 3.85 1.27
CA LYS A 90 -0.86 3.07 0.14
C LYS A 90 -1.64 1.85 0.59
N GLN A 91 -1.36 1.29 1.78
CA GLN A 91 -2.09 0.14 2.31
C GLN A 91 -3.50 0.52 2.76
N PHE A 92 -3.80 1.82 2.78
CA PHE A 92 -5.09 2.35 3.14
C PHE A 92 -6.16 1.98 2.09
N GLY A 93 -7.03 1.03 2.45
CA GLY A 93 -8.26 0.72 1.70
C GLY A 93 -8.32 -0.64 0.99
N HIS A 94 -7.42 -1.58 1.29
CA HIS A 94 -7.38 -2.86 0.55
C HIS A 94 -8.41 -3.93 0.97
N SER A 95 -9.17 -3.76 2.06
CA SER A 95 -10.18 -4.74 2.48
C SER A 95 -11.61 -4.21 2.30
N GLU A 96 -12.33 -4.75 1.31
CA GLU A 96 -13.74 -4.45 1.00
C GLU A 96 -14.69 -4.53 2.22
N LYS A 97 -14.39 -5.42 3.17
CA LYS A 97 -15.30 -5.78 4.27
C LYS A 97 -15.33 -4.81 5.46
N THR A 98 -14.37 -3.90 5.56
CA THR A 98 -14.15 -3.07 6.78
C THR A 98 -13.86 -1.60 6.49
N SER A 99 -13.72 -1.26 5.21
CA SER A 99 -13.19 -0.01 4.72
C SER A 99 -14.09 1.22 4.93
N THR A 100 -15.34 1.02 5.36
CA THR A 100 -16.32 2.05 5.72
C THR A 100 -16.51 2.23 7.22
N LEU A 101 -15.84 1.41 8.06
CA LEU A 101 -15.95 1.50 9.51
C LEU A 101 -15.20 2.74 10.00
N LEU A 102 -15.93 3.64 10.63
CA LEU A 102 -15.34 4.82 11.27
C LEU A 102 -14.99 4.46 12.72
N VAL A 103 -13.76 3.98 12.94
CA VAL A 103 -13.20 3.68 14.26
C VAL A 103 -11.71 4.05 14.27
N ASP A 104 -11.10 4.14 15.45
CA ASP A 104 -9.65 4.33 15.61
C ASP A 104 -8.86 3.39 14.66
N ASN A 105 -7.85 3.93 13.96
CA ASN A 105 -7.09 3.20 12.94
C ASN A 105 -6.47 1.90 13.50
N ARG A 106 -6.04 1.90 14.77
CA ARG A 106 -5.54 0.71 15.46
C ARG A 106 -6.64 -0.34 15.61
N LEU A 107 -7.82 0.06 16.09
CA LEU A 107 -8.96 -0.85 16.26
C LEU A 107 -9.46 -1.37 14.92
N ARG A 108 -9.44 -0.54 13.86
CA ARG A 108 -9.79 -0.97 12.50
C ARG A 108 -8.82 -2.03 11.99
N ARG A 109 -7.51 -1.79 12.10
CA ARG A 109 -6.46 -2.75 11.69
C ARG A 109 -6.54 -4.04 12.51
N GLU A 110 -6.82 -3.95 13.80
CA GLU A 110 -7.04 -5.11 14.67
C GLU A 110 -8.26 -5.90 14.22
N TYR A 111 -9.38 -5.23 13.94
CA TYR A 111 -10.59 -5.85 13.40
C TYR A 111 -10.31 -6.53 12.04
N GLU A 112 -9.59 -5.87 11.14
CA GLU A 112 -9.16 -6.42 9.85
C GLU A 112 -8.32 -7.69 10.01
N ALA A 113 -7.34 -7.67 10.92
CA ALA A 113 -6.48 -8.81 11.19
C ALA A 113 -7.26 -10.04 11.69
N LEU A 114 -8.25 -9.84 12.57
CA LEU A 114 -9.10 -10.93 13.07
C LEU A 114 -9.81 -11.67 11.93
N PHE A 115 -10.35 -10.96 10.93
CA PHE A 115 -11.02 -11.58 9.78
C PHE A 115 -10.05 -12.32 8.86
N VAL A 116 -8.86 -11.76 8.64
CA VAL A 116 -7.82 -12.40 7.83
C VAL A 116 -7.35 -13.70 8.48
N GLU A 117 -7.11 -13.69 9.79
CA GLU A 117 -6.71 -14.87 10.55
C GLU A 117 -7.79 -15.95 10.53
N ILE A 118 -9.07 -15.59 10.75
CA ILE A 118 -10.19 -16.52 10.67
C ILE A 118 -10.32 -17.13 9.27
N ASP A 119 -10.22 -16.32 8.21
CA ASP A 119 -10.35 -16.82 6.83
C ASP A 119 -9.19 -17.77 6.46
N ALA A 120 -7.97 -17.46 6.91
CA ALA A 120 -6.81 -18.34 6.74
C ALA A 120 -6.98 -19.68 7.48
N ALA A 121 -7.44 -19.64 8.73
CA ALA A 121 -7.72 -20.84 9.52
C ALA A 121 -8.87 -21.66 8.89
N LYS A 122 -9.95 -21.00 8.44
CA LYS A 122 -11.07 -21.65 7.74
C LYS A 122 -10.60 -22.36 6.47
N LYS A 123 -9.81 -21.69 5.64
CA LYS A 123 -9.24 -22.28 4.42
C LYS A 123 -8.37 -23.50 4.73
N THR A 124 -7.54 -23.41 5.77
CA THR A 124 -6.68 -24.53 6.21
C THR A 124 -7.51 -25.71 6.67
N PHE A 125 -8.53 -25.48 7.49
CA PHE A 125 -9.45 -26.50 7.96
C PHE A 125 -10.22 -27.15 6.79
N LEU A 126 -10.85 -26.35 5.92
CA LEU A 126 -11.60 -26.87 4.77
C LEU A 126 -10.72 -27.66 3.80
N LYS A 127 -9.45 -27.26 3.63
CA LYS A 127 -8.48 -28.03 2.84
C LYS A 127 -8.22 -29.41 3.45
N ALA A 128 -7.95 -29.47 4.76
CA ALA A 128 -7.75 -30.73 5.47
C ALA A 128 -9.00 -31.62 5.42
N MET A 129 -10.21 -31.03 5.47
CA MET A 129 -11.48 -31.75 5.32
C MET A 129 -11.69 -32.30 3.91
N LYS A 130 -11.30 -31.54 2.86
CA LYS A 130 -11.32 -32.03 1.47
C LYS A 130 -10.36 -33.20 1.26
N GLU A 131 -9.15 -33.11 1.83
CA GLU A 131 -8.18 -34.21 1.79
C GLU A 131 -8.68 -35.46 2.54
N GLN A 132 -9.34 -35.27 3.70
CA GLN A 132 -9.91 -36.36 4.49
C GLN A 132 -11.07 -37.07 3.79
N THR A 133 -11.99 -36.31 3.19
CA THR A 133 -13.21 -36.84 2.58
C THR A 133 -13.06 -37.22 1.10
N GLY A 134 -12.01 -36.72 0.43
CA GLY A 134 -11.86 -36.81 -1.02
C GLY A 134 -12.92 -36.02 -1.82
N SER A 135 -13.78 -35.25 -1.14
CA SER A 135 -14.96 -34.64 -1.76
C SER A 135 -14.61 -33.39 -2.57
N LYS A 136 -15.27 -33.25 -3.72
CA LYS A 136 -15.16 -32.06 -4.59
C LYS A 136 -16.27 -31.03 -4.33
N ARG A 137 -17.17 -31.30 -3.38
CA ARG A 137 -18.32 -30.46 -3.07
C ARG A 137 -17.93 -29.19 -2.33
N ASP A 138 -18.88 -28.28 -2.24
CA ASP A 138 -18.80 -27.13 -1.35
C ASP A 138 -19.00 -27.58 0.10
N LEU A 139 -17.90 -27.90 0.76
CA LEU A 139 -17.92 -28.39 2.14
C LEU A 139 -18.48 -27.37 3.13
N GLU A 140 -18.34 -26.07 2.86
CA GLU A 140 -18.87 -25.02 3.74
C GLU A 140 -20.40 -25.11 3.78
N LYS A 141 -21.01 -25.23 2.60
CA LYS A 141 -22.46 -25.41 2.45
C LYS A 141 -22.94 -26.76 2.99
N GLU A 142 -22.22 -27.86 2.71
CA GLU A 142 -22.58 -29.20 3.18
C GLU A 142 -22.56 -29.33 4.71
N ILE A 143 -21.55 -28.76 5.36
CA ILE A 143 -21.41 -28.74 6.82
C ILE A 143 -22.49 -27.86 7.44
N SER A 144 -22.75 -26.68 6.87
CA SER A 144 -23.84 -25.80 7.34
C SER A 144 -25.18 -26.54 7.30
N GLN A 145 -25.52 -27.13 6.15
CA GLN A 145 -26.79 -27.84 5.98
C GLN A 145 -26.92 -29.04 6.91
N ALA A 146 -25.82 -29.74 7.22
CA ALA A 146 -25.83 -30.89 8.12
C ALA A 146 -26.30 -30.53 9.54
N PHE A 147 -25.93 -29.35 10.05
CA PHE A 147 -26.14 -29.01 11.46
C PHE A 147 -27.08 -27.81 11.72
N THR A 148 -27.40 -27.01 10.71
CA THR A 148 -28.32 -25.85 10.85
C THR A 148 -29.49 -25.86 9.87
N LYS A 149 -29.50 -26.77 8.88
CA LYS A 149 -30.48 -26.84 7.78
C LYS A 149 -30.45 -25.64 6.81
N THR A 150 -29.52 -24.71 7.00
CA THR A 150 -29.26 -23.53 6.16
C THR A 150 -27.88 -23.69 5.51
N GLY A 151 -27.64 -23.00 4.38
CA GLY A 151 -26.41 -23.18 3.59
C GLY A 151 -25.25 -22.27 3.99
N ASP A 152 -25.49 -21.33 4.89
CA ASP A 152 -24.68 -20.13 5.12
C ASP A 152 -24.26 -19.91 6.60
N GLU A 153 -24.54 -20.88 7.48
CA GLU A 153 -24.28 -20.80 8.93
C GLU A 153 -23.09 -21.68 9.39
N PHE A 154 -22.00 -21.68 8.63
CA PHE A 154 -20.86 -22.59 8.83
C PHE A 154 -20.25 -22.56 10.25
N PHE A 155 -19.92 -21.37 10.78
CA PHE A 155 -19.32 -21.27 12.12
C PHE A 155 -20.31 -21.67 13.22
N GLN A 156 -21.59 -21.37 13.06
CA GLN A 156 -22.63 -21.76 14.00
C GLN A 156 -22.82 -23.28 14.01
N ALA A 157 -22.77 -23.92 12.84
CA ALA A 157 -22.75 -25.37 12.71
C ALA A 157 -21.61 -25.99 13.53
N LEU A 158 -20.37 -25.53 13.34
CA LEU A 158 -19.20 -26.05 14.07
C LEU A 158 -19.32 -25.83 15.59
N ILE A 159 -19.76 -24.65 16.03
CA ILE A 159 -19.90 -24.36 17.46
C ILE A 159 -20.95 -25.25 18.12
N ARG A 160 -22.08 -25.48 17.44
CA ARG A 160 -23.21 -26.28 17.97
C ARG A 160 -22.79 -27.67 18.39
N ILE A 161 -21.89 -28.30 17.64
CA ILE A 161 -21.43 -29.68 17.86
C ILE A 161 -20.07 -29.77 18.57
N LYS A 162 -19.50 -28.65 19.04
CA LYS A 162 -18.19 -28.60 19.71
C LYS A 162 -18.07 -29.65 20.83
N ASP A 163 -19.07 -29.71 21.70
CA ASP A 163 -19.08 -30.63 22.85
C ASP A 163 -19.22 -32.09 22.41
N GLU A 164 -19.96 -32.36 21.33
CA GLU A 164 -20.14 -33.72 20.80
C GLU A 164 -18.83 -34.25 20.21
N VAL A 165 -18.18 -33.45 19.34
CA VAL A 165 -16.91 -33.82 18.70
C VAL A 165 -15.77 -33.97 19.70
N THR A 166 -15.69 -33.09 20.70
CA THR A 166 -14.63 -33.15 21.72
C THR A 166 -14.77 -34.36 22.64
N LYS A 167 -16.00 -34.74 23.01
CA LYS A 167 -16.30 -35.92 23.85
C LYS A 167 -16.20 -37.25 23.11
N GLN A 168 -16.27 -37.23 21.78
CA GLN A 168 -16.12 -38.44 20.96
C GLN A 168 -14.73 -39.06 21.18
N SER A 169 -14.65 -40.39 21.39
CA SER A 169 -13.39 -41.06 21.69
C SER A 169 -12.54 -41.32 20.45
N ASP A 170 -13.16 -41.75 19.35
CA ASP A 170 -12.50 -42.09 18.08
C ASP A 170 -13.23 -41.49 16.87
N ALA A 171 -12.77 -41.79 15.67
CA ALA A 171 -13.28 -41.24 14.41
C ALA A 171 -13.70 -42.36 13.44
N PRO A 172 -14.72 -43.17 13.78
CA PRO A 172 -14.96 -44.46 13.15
C PRO A 172 -15.45 -44.31 11.70
N LEU A 173 -16.10 -43.19 11.38
CA LEU A 173 -16.64 -42.89 10.05
C LEU A 173 -15.80 -41.87 9.26
N SER A 174 -14.58 -41.56 9.73
CA SER A 174 -13.75 -40.52 9.10
C SER A 174 -13.19 -40.90 7.72
N SER A 175 -13.18 -42.19 7.40
CA SER A 175 -12.70 -42.73 6.13
C SER A 175 -13.81 -43.05 5.13
N GLU A 176 -15.07 -42.76 5.48
CA GLU A 176 -16.19 -43.11 4.62
C GLU A 176 -16.25 -42.21 3.37
N PRO A 177 -16.48 -42.78 2.17
CA PRO A 177 -16.48 -42.04 0.91
C PRO A 177 -17.74 -41.19 0.77
N TYR A 178 -17.69 -39.98 1.32
CA TYR A 178 -18.84 -39.06 1.43
C TYR A 178 -19.57 -38.84 0.09
N ASP A 179 -18.81 -38.61 -0.99
CA ASP A 179 -19.39 -38.35 -2.32
C ASP A 179 -20.09 -39.57 -2.92
N VAL A 180 -19.70 -40.79 -2.55
CA VAL A 180 -20.36 -42.04 -2.98
C VAL A 180 -21.66 -42.25 -2.21
N ILE A 181 -21.65 -42.03 -0.89
CA ILE A 181 -22.83 -42.23 -0.03
C ILE A 181 -23.91 -41.17 -0.30
N TYR A 182 -23.50 -39.92 -0.53
CA TYR A 182 -24.41 -38.78 -0.74
C TYR A 182 -24.51 -38.35 -2.20
N ASP A 183 -24.13 -39.19 -3.17
CA ASP A 183 -24.44 -38.98 -4.59
C ASP A 183 -25.95 -38.75 -4.76
N GLU A 184 -26.34 -37.79 -5.61
CA GLU A 184 -27.74 -37.42 -5.78
C GLU A 184 -28.61 -38.62 -6.20
N LYS A 185 -28.05 -39.53 -7.01
CA LYS A 185 -28.76 -40.72 -7.47
C LYS A 185 -28.88 -41.76 -6.35
N VAL A 186 -27.87 -41.90 -5.49
CA VAL A 186 -27.92 -42.76 -4.30
C VAL A 186 -28.96 -42.25 -3.31
N VAL A 187 -28.95 -40.96 -3.00
CA VAL A 187 -29.94 -40.35 -2.10
C VAL A 187 -31.36 -40.52 -2.66
N SER A 188 -31.56 -40.28 -3.96
CA SER A 188 -32.85 -40.49 -4.62
C SER A 188 -33.31 -41.95 -4.60
N PHE A 189 -32.39 -42.89 -4.77
CA PHE A 189 -32.65 -44.33 -4.73
C PHE A 189 -33.06 -44.77 -3.32
N LEU A 190 -32.35 -44.32 -2.28
CA LEU A 190 -32.65 -44.63 -0.88
C LEU A 190 -33.91 -43.94 -0.35
N ALA A 191 -34.37 -42.86 -0.99
CA ALA A 191 -35.62 -42.18 -0.64
C ALA A 191 -36.87 -42.95 -1.09
N ALA A 192 -36.74 -43.89 -2.03
CA ALA A 192 -37.86 -44.70 -2.50
C ALA A 192 -38.37 -45.64 -1.40
N LYS A 193 -39.70 -45.70 -1.23
CA LYS A 193 -40.36 -46.42 -0.14
C LYS A 193 -39.98 -47.91 -0.13
N GLY A 194 -39.54 -48.40 1.03
CA GLY A 194 -39.18 -49.81 1.25
C GLY A 194 -37.81 -50.23 0.71
N ILE A 195 -37.07 -49.35 0.04
CA ILE A 195 -35.74 -49.69 -0.51
C ILE A 195 -34.70 -49.90 0.60
N LYS A 196 -34.71 -49.10 1.68
CA LYS A 196 -33.67 -49.18 2.72
C LYS A 196 -33.64 -50.55 3.42
N ASP A 197 -34.79 -51.04 3.86
CA ASP A 197 -34.91 -52.34 4.55
C ASP A 197 -34.62 -53.50 3.59
N LEU A 198 -35.08 -53.38 2.34
CA LEU A 198 -34.85 -54.37 1.30
C LEU A 198 -33.38 -54.40 0.86
N LEU A 199 -32.70 -53.25 0.84
CA LEU A 199 -31.28 -53.14 0.48
C LEU A 199 -30.38 -53.79 1.52
N GLN A 200 -30.69 -53.62 2.82
CA GLN A 200 -29.92 -54.28 3.88
C GLN A 200 -29.98 -55.80 3.73
N SER A 201 -31.19 -56.37 3.68
CA SER A 201 -31.39 -57.81 3.52
C SER A 201 -30.82 -58.34 2.19
N TYR A 202 -30.86 -57.52 1.13
CA TYR A 202 -30.25 -57.85 -0.16
C TYR A 202 -28.72 -57.95 -0.05
N ILE A 203 -28.04 -56.95 0.50
CA ILE A 203 -26.57 -56.94 0.59
C ILE A 203 -26.04 -58.05 1.48
N GLU A 204 -26.69 -58.31 2.62
CA GLU A 204 -26.33 -59.39 3.54
C GLU A 204 -26.38 -60.76 2.82
N LYS A 205 -27.50 -61.09 2.18
CA LYS A 205 -27.67 -62.34 1.43
C LYS A 205 -26.77 -62.44 0.20
N TYR A 206 -26.59 -61.33 -0.51
CA TYR A 206 -25.70 -61.26 -1.67
C TYR A 206 -24.24 -61.56 -1.28
N ASN A 207 -23.79 -61.02 -0.13
CA ASN A 207 -22.46 -61.32 0.41
C ASN A 207 -22.34 -62.77 0.88
N GLU A 208 -23.34 -63.33 1.56
CA GLU A 208 -23.37 -64.75 1.96
C GLU A 208 -23.20 -65.68 0.75
N LEU A 209 -23.90 -65.39 -0.34
CA LEU A 209 -23.80 -66.19 -1.55
C LEU A 209 -22.47 -66.04 -2.28
N LEU A 210 -21.95 -64.83 -2.39
CA LEU A 210 -20.60 -64.65 -2.96
C LEU A 210 -19.52 -65.33 -2.11
N ALA A 211 -19.72 -65.47 -0.80
CA ALA A 211 -18.81 -66.21 0.08
C ALA A 211 -18.95 -67.73 -0.08
N ALA A 212 -20.17 -68.23 -0.34
CA ALA A 212 -20.45 -69.65 -0.55
C ALA A 212 -20.24 -70.11 -2.02
N SER A 213 -20.19 -69.17 -2.96
CA SER A 213 -20.12 -69.46 -4.39
C SER A 213 -18.79 -70.13 -4.76
N THR A 214 -18.88 -71.15 -5.60
CA THR A 214 -17.69 -71.81 -6.14
C THR A 214 -17.07 -71.00 -7.28
N TYR A 215 -17.90 -70.25 -8.02
CA TYR A 215 -17.53 -69.62 -9.29
C TYR A 215 -17.34 -68.11 -9.18
N PHE A 216 -18.10 -67.45 -8.31
CA PHE A 216 -18.12 -66.00 -8.18
C PHE A 216 -17.45 -65.59 -6.88
N LYS A 217 -16.74 -64.47 -6.91
CA LYS A 217 -16.00 -63.96 -5.76
C LYS A 217 -16.24 -62.48 -5.60
N LYS A 218 -16.42 -62.08 -4.34
CA LYS A 218 -16.45 -60.69 -3.91
C LYS A 218 -15.21 -59.94 -4.44
N ASP A 219 -15.39 -58.68 -4.81
CA ASP A 219 -14.36 -57.74 -5.30
C ASP A 219 -13.57 -58.15 -6.56
N THR A 220 -13.83 -59.33 -7.13
CA THR A 220 -13.10 -59.84 -8.30
C THR A 220 -14.04 -60.12 -9.47
N PHE A 221 -14.99 -61.04 -9.29
CA PHE A 221 -15.86 -61.51 -10.35
C PHE A 221 -17.22 -61.90 -9.79
N THR A 222 -18.15 -60.93 -9.81
CA THR A 222 -19.50 -61.05 -9.22
C THR A 222 -20.54 -61.52 -10.25
N TYR A 223 -21.78 -61.73 -9.82
CA TYR A 223 -22.89 -62.05 -10.72
C TYR A 223 -23.09 -61.00 -11.83
N TYR A 224 -22.89 -59.70 -11.52
CA TYR A 224 -22.94 -58.65 -12.54
C TYR A 224 -21.88 -58.83 -13.62
N ASN A 225 -20.62 -59.10 -13.22
CA ASN A 225 -19.53 -59.30 -14.17
C ASN A 225 -19.81 -60.51 -15.07
N ALA A 226 -20.33 -61.60 -14.49
CA ALA A 226 -20.69 -62.80 -15.21
C ALA A 226 -21.79 -62.55 -16.26
N GLU A 227 -22.82 -61.78 -15.92
CA GLU A 227 -23.87 -61.37 -16.87
C GLU A 227 -23.32 -60.48 -18.00
N GLN A 228 -22.42 -59.55 -17.69
CA GLN A 228 -21.80 -58.70 -18.71
C GLN A 228 -20.91 -59.52 -19.66
N ILE A 229 -20.15 -60.48 -19.13
CA ILE A 229 -19.37 -61.42 -19.96
C ILE A 229 -20.31 -62.26 -20.82
N ALA A 230 -21.37 -62.84 -20.26
CA ALA A 230 -22.34 -63.63 -21.02
C ALA A 230 -22.93 -62.84 -22.19
N LYS A 231 -23.35 -61.59 -21.93
CA LYS A 231 -23.87 -60.68 -22.97
C LYS A 231 -22.81 -60.34 -24.02
N THR A 232 -21.57 -60.06 -23.60
CA THR A 232 -20.47 -59.69 -24.50
C THR A 232 -20.02 -60.85 -25.37
N LEU A 233 -19.90 -62.05 -24.82
CA LEU A 233 -19.51 -63.24 -25.58
C LEU A 233 -20.59 -63.63 -26.60
N ALA A 234 -21.87 -63.51 -26.21
CA ALA A 234 -22.98 -63.75 -27.13
C ALA A 234 -23.03 -62.73 -28.26
N SER A 235 -22.90 -61.43 -27.96
CA SER A 235 -22.96 -60.37 -28.99
C SER A 235 -21.78 -60.36 -29.96
N ASN A 236 -20.65 -60.99 -29.58
CA ASN A 236 -19.46 -61.12 -30.42
C ASN A 236 -19.33 -62.51 -31.08
N GLY A 237 -20.37 -63.36 -31.03
CA GLY A 237 -20.39 -64.64 -31.73
C GLY A 237 -19.43 -65.72 -31.19
N PHE A 238 -18.98 -65.60 -29.93
CA PHE A 238 -18.00 -66.53 -29.33
C PHE A 238 -18.51 -67.98 -29.33
N PHE A 239 -19.76 -68.18 -28.93
CA PHE A 239 -20.40 -69.50 -28.90
C PHE A 239 -20.83 -69.97 -30.29
N ASP A 240 -21.15 -69.06 -31.21
CA ASP A 240 -21.48 -69.39 -32.62
C ASP A 240 -20.26 -69.99 -33.33
N ALA A 241 -19.05 -69.56 -32.96
CA ALA A 241 -17.78 -70.13 -33.39
C ALA A 241 -17.42 -71.46 -32.68
N LYS A 242 -18.31 -72.00 -31.83
CA LYS A 242 -18.17 -73.25 -31.07
C LYS A 242 -17.03 -73.25 -30.03
N HIS A 243 -16.61 -72.08 -29.56
CA HIS A 243 -15.70 -71.99 -28.40
C HIS A 243 -16.45 -72.30 -27.10
N THR A 244 -15.75 -72.89 -26.12
CA THR A 244 -16.30 -73.23 -24.80
C THR A 244 -15.55 -72.51 -23.68
N ILE A 245 -16.22 -72.29 -22.54
CA ILE A 245 -15.62 -71.72 -21.33
C ILE A 245 -15.48 -72.83 -20.30
N LEU A 246 -14.28 -72.99 -19.75
CA LEU A 246 -14.02 -73.90 -18.63
C LEU A 246 -13.96 -73.08 -17.34
N LEU A 247 -14.89 -73.34 -16.41
CA LEU A 247 -14.94 -72.64 -15.12
C LEU A 247 -14.04 -73.31 -14.08
N ASN A 248 -13.49 -72.49 -13.20
CA ASN A 248 -12.61 -72.95 -12.12
C ASN A 248 -13.45 -73.52 -10.96
N SER A 249 -13.54 -74.84 -10.88
CA SER A 249 -14.27 -75.58 -9.83
C SER A 249 -13.63 -76.94 -9.53
N LYS A 250 -13.99 -77.57 -8.41
CA LYS A 250 -13.48 -78.92 -8.04
C LYS A 250 -13.84 -80.00 -9.06
N ILE A 251 -14.92 -79.78 -9.81
CA ILE A 251 -15.36 -80.60 -10.95
C ILE A 251 -15.32 -79.69 -12.16
N ASN A 252 -14.67 -80.09 -13.25
CA ASN A 252 -14.60 -79.29 -14.47
C ASN A 252 -16.01 -79.04 -15.04
N VAL A 253 -16.49 -77.80 -14.96
CA VAL A 253 -17.76 -77.39 -15.57
C VAL A 253 -17.46 -76.68 -16.89
N GLU A 254 -17.87 -77.30 -17.98
CA GLU A 254 -17.73 -76.78 -19.34
C GLU A 254 -19.03 -76.10 -19.79
N ILE A 255 -18.96 -74.82 -20.13
CA ILE A 255 -20.06 -74.01 -20.65
C ILE A 255 -19.95 -73.96 -22.18
N LYS A 256 -20.98 -74.46 -22.87
CA LYS A 256 -20.99 -74.62 -24.33
C LYS A 256 -21.84 -73.58 -25.05
N THR A 257 -22.83 -73.02 -24.36
CA THR A 257 -23.77 -72.04 -24.90
C THR A 257 -23.93 -70.85 -23.95
N VAL A 258 -24.48 -69.74 -24.46
CA VAL A 258 -24.82 -68.58 -23.60
C VAL A 258 -25.90 -68.96 -22.59
N GLU A 259 -26.84 -69.82 -22.97
CA GLU A 259 -27.91 -70.33 -22.11
C GLU A 259 -27.34 -71.15 -20.93
N ASP A 260 -26.27 -71.91 -21.15
CA ASP A 260 -25.61 -72.66 -20.07
C ASP A 260 -25.00 -71.72 -19.03
N LEU A 261 -24.35 -70.63 -19.47
CA LEU A 261 -23.77 -69.64 -18.57
C LEU A 261 -24.85 -68.86 -17.81
N GLN A 262 -25.93 -68.46 -18.51
CA GLN A 262 -27.07 -67.78 -17.90
C GLN A 262 -27.76 -68.66 -16.87
N LYS A 263 -28.01 -69.94 -17.19
CA LYS A 263 -28.60 -70.90 -16.24
C LYS A 263 -27.74 -71.08 -14.99
N LEU A 264 -26.41 -71.10 -15.12
CA LEU A 264 -25.51 -71.18 -13.97
C LEU A 264 -25.62 -69.95 -13.07
N ILE A 265 -25.60 -68.75 -13.68
CA ILE A 265 -25.76 -67.48 -12.94
C ILE A 265 -27.12 -67.44 -12.24
N GLU A 266 -28.19 -67.79 -12.96
CA GLU A 266 -29.55 -67.84 -12.42
C GLU A 266 -29.61 -68.83 -11.26
N ALA A 267 -29.13 -70.07 -11.42
CA ALA A 267 -29.17 -71.11 -10.39
C ALA A 267 -28.40 -70.75 -9.11
N GLU A 268 -27.33 -69.97 -9.22
CA GLU A 268 -26.63 -69.42 -8.04
C GLU A 268 -27.42 -68.29 -7.40
N LYS A 269 -28.01 -67.38 -8.18
CA LYS A 269 -28.93 -66.34 -7.68
C LYS A 269 -30.20 -66.93 -7.07
N GLU A 270 -30.63 -68.09 -7.54
CA GLU A 270 -31.79 -68.78 -7.00
C GLU A 270 -31.60 -69.18 -5.52
N GLN A 271 -30.35 -69.33 -5.08
CA GLN A 271 -30.02 -69.66 -3.70
C GLN A 271 -30.13 -68.45 -2.75
N ILE A 272 -30.40 -67.23 -3.23
CA ILE A 272 -30.56 -66.00 -2.41
C ILE A 272 -31.71 -66.18 -1.40
N THR A 273 -32.83 -66.75 -1.84
CA THR A 273 -34.01 -66.96 -1.00
C THR A 273 -34.95 -67.95 -1.66
N SER A 274 -35.60 -68.80 -0.85
CA SER A 274 -36.68 -69.69 -1.29
C SER A 274 -38.03 -68.96 -1.45
N ASP A 275 -38.12 -67.71 -0.98
CA ASP A 275 -39.30 -66.85 -1.15
C ASP A 275 -39.30 -66.19 -2.53
N THR A 276 -40.23 -66.63 -3.38
CA THR A 276 -40.40 -66.15 -4.76
C THR A 276 -40.70 -64.65 -4.84
N GLU A 277 -41.45 -64.09 -3.87
CA GLU A 277 -41.80 -62.66 -3.85
C GLU A 277 -40.59 -61.82 -3.45
N LEU A 278 -39.84 -62.26 -2.44
CA LEU A 278 -38.60 -61.60 -2.02
C LEU A 278 -37.53 -61.65 -3.12
N ARG A 279 -37.42 -62.77 -3.85
CA ARG A 279 -36.49 -62.89 -4.99
C ARG A 279 -36.82 -61.88 -6.09
N LYS A 280 -38.10 -61.71 -6.41
CA LYS A 280 -38.55 -60.70 -7.40
C LYS A 280 -38.17 -59.29 -6.94
N ARG A 281 -38.39 -58.95 -5.67
CA ARG A 281 -38.02 -57.66 -5.10
C ARG A 281 -36.51 -57.40 -5.11
N PHE A 282 -35.69 -58.43 -4.88
CA PHE A 282 -34.23 -58.32 -5.01
C PHE A 282 -33.78 -58.10 -6.45
N SER A 283 -34.38 -58.78 -7.42
CA SER A 283 -34.12 -58.55 -8.85
C SER A 283 -34.47 -57.11 -9.25
N GLU A 284 -35.56 -56.54 -8.73
CA GLU A 284 -35.91 -55.13 -8.98
C GLU A 284 -34.88 -54.12 -8.42
N ILE A 285 -34.26 -54.43 -7.27
CA ILE A 285 -33.14 -53.64 -6.72
C ILE A 285 -31.91 -53.79 -7.62
N GLU A 286 -31.57 -55.03 -7.97
CA GLU A 286 -30.39 -55.34 -8.78
C GLU A 286 -30.47 -54.64 -10.15
N ASP A 287 -31.63 -54.67 -10.81
CA ASP A 287 -31.88 -53.97 -12.07
C ASP A 287 -31.70 -52.46 -11.97
N LYS A 288 -32.17 -51.85 -10.88
CA LYS A 288 -32.00 -50.41 -10.64
C LYS A 288 -30.53 -50.06 -10.45
N ILE A 289 -29.80 -50.87 -9.68
CA ILE A 289 -28.37 -50.67 -9.43
C ILE A 289 -27.56 -50.88 -10.72
N HIS A 290 -27.78 -51.98 -11.45
CA HIS A 290 -27.06 -52.33 -12.67
C HIS A 290 -27.23 -51.35 -13.83
N LYS A 291 -28.26 -50.50 -13.81
CA LYS A 291 -28.46 -49.42 -14.80
C LYS A 291 -27.60 -48.19 -14.55
N ASN A 292 -27.07 -47.99 -13.34
CA ASN A 292 -26.37 -46.76 -12.97
C ASN A 292 -24.97 -47.02 -12.38
N VAL A 293 -23.94 -46.37 -12.94
CA VAL A 293 -22.55 -46.53 -12.47
C VAL A 293 -22.41 -46.15 -10.99
N ASN A 294 -23.01 -45.03 -10.57
CA ASN A 294 -22.91 -44.52 -9.19
C ASN A 294 -23.57 -45.49 -8.19
N LEU A 295 -24.70 -46.10 -8.55
CA LEU A 295 -25.36 -47.09 -7.70
C LEU A 295 -24.55 -48.39 -7.61
N ARG A 296 -23.85 -48.80 -8.68
CA ARG A 296 -22.95 -49.95 -8.65
C ARG A 296 -21.75 -49.71 -7.74
N GLU A 297 -21.16 -48.51 -7.81
CA GLU A 297 -20.07 -48.10 -6.92
C GLU A 297 -20.53 -48.09 -5.45
N PHE A 298 -21.71 -47.53 -5.18
CA PHE A 298 -22.32 -47.57 -3.85
C PHE A 298 -22.60 -49.01 -3.36
N GLN A 299 -23.11 -49.89 -4.23
CA GLN A 299 -23.32 -51.30 -3.89
C GLN A 299 -22.01 -52.00 -3.53
N ALA A 300 -20.96 -51.83 -4.34
CA ALA A 300 -19.64 -52.40 -4.07
C ALA A 300 -19.06 -51.88 -2.75
N TYR A 301 -19.27 -50.60 -2.45
CA TYR A 301 -18.90 -50.02 -1.16
C TYR A 301 -19.66 -50.67 0.01
N LEU A 302 -20.98 -50.81 -0.08
CA LEU A 302 -21.80 -51.43 0.98
C LEU A 302 -21.47 -52.91 1.20
N GLN A 303 -21.12 -53.64 0.14
CA GLN A 303 -20.68 -55.02 0.26
C GLN A 303 -19.43 -55.13 1.14
N ASN A 304 -18.53 -54.16 1.04
CA ASN A 304 -17.28 -54.10 1.81
C ASN A 304 -17.44 -53.44 3.18
N ASN A 305 -18.50 -52.68 3.40
CA ASN A 305 -18.75 -51.93 4.62
C ASN A 305 -20.14 -52.23 5.21
N PRO A 306 -20.42 -53.47 5.63
CA PRO A 306 -21.73 -53.86 6.14
C PRO A 306 -22.14 -53.10 7.41
N GLN A 307 -21.18 -52.56 8.17
CA GLN A 307 -21.43 -51.74 9.36
C GLN A 307 -22.26 -50.47 9.06
N ILE A 308 -22.28 -50.01 7.81
CA ILE A 308 -23.00 -48.80 7.39
C ILE A 308 -24.49 -49.10 7.12
N LEU A 309 -24.84 -50.35 6.81
CA LEU A 309 -26.21 -50.72 6.41
C LEU A 309 -27.28 -50.30 7.42
N PRO A 310 -27.13 -50.52 8.74
CA PRO A 310 -28.14 -50.11 9.72
C PRO A 310 -28.32 -48.58 9.78
N MET A 311 -27.26 -47.82 9.45
CA MET A 311 -27.23 -46.37 9.51
C MET A 311 -27.95 -45.71 8.33
N LEU A 312 -28.13 -46.41 7.20
CA LEU A 312 -28.84 -45.91 6.02
C LEU A 312 -30.33 -45.61 6.28
N SER A 313 -30.90 -46.25 7.30
CA SER A 313 -32.26 -45.96 7.79
C SER A 313 -32.48 -44.47 8.04
N ASN A 314 -31.47 -43.78 8.59
CA ASN A 314 -31.47 -42.35 8.84
C ASN A 314 -30.24 -41.66 8.20
N MET A 315 -30.42 -41.23 6.94
CA MET A 315 -29.38 -40.55 6.16
C MET A 315 -28.97 -39.19 6.74
N GLU A 316 -29.86 -38.49 7.45
CA GLU A 316 -29.52 -37.22 8.09
C GLU A 316 -28.58 -37.47 9.28
N LYS A 317 -28.91 -38.44 10.14
CA LYS A 317 -28.05 -38.83 11.25
C LYS A 317 -26.70 -39.37 10.78
N LEU A 318 -26.69 -40.21 9.74
CA LEU A 318 -25.43 -40.69 9.15
C LEU A 318 -24.56 -39.53 8.65
N LYS A 319 -25.17 -38.48 8.09
CA LYS A 319 -24.46 -37.29 7.59
C LYS A 319 -23.77 -36.58 8.73
N GLU A 320 -24.49 -36.35 9.82
CA GLU A 320 -23.94 -35.75 11.04
C GLU A 320 -22.78 -36.57 11.62
N GLU A 321 -22.94 -37.89 11.74
CA GLU A 321 -21.93 -38.77 12.35
C GLU A 321 -20.66 -38.91 11.50
N ILE A 322 -20.78 -38.89 10.16
CA ILE A 322 -19.62 -38.83 9.25
C ILE A 322 -18.88 -37.51 9.47
N TRP A 323 -19.58 -36.37 9.47
CA TRP A 323 -18.94 -35.07 9.67
C TRP A 323 -18.29 -34.95 11.05
N LYS A 324 -18.96 -35.39 12.13
CA LYS A 324 -18.38 -35.43 13.48
C LYS A 324 -17.11 -36.29 13.53
N SER A 325 -17.13 -37.46 12.90
CA SER A 325 -15.95 -38.33 12.80
C SER A 325 -14.82 -37.67 12.01
N CYS A 326 -15.12 -37.00 10.89
CA CYS A 326 -14.12 -36.27 10.12
C CYS A 326 -13.52 -35.09 10.92
N PHE A 327 -14.34 -34.35 11.69
CA PHE A 327 -13.87 -33.30 12.58
C PHE A 327 -13.00 -33.85 13.71
N LYS A 328 -13.36 -35.02 14.27
CA LYS A 328 -12.56 -35.71 15.28
C LYS A 328 -11.21 -36.16 14.72
N ALA A 329 -11.14 -36.63 13.48
CA ALA A 329 -9.88 -36.97 12.82
C ALA A 329 -8.96 -35.76 12.60
N LYS A 330 -9.52 -34.55 12.54
CA LYS A 330 -8.79 -33.27 12.43
C LYS A 330 -9.02 -32.37 13.66
N LEU A 331 -9.04 -32.98 14.85
CA LEU A 331 -9.46 -32.31 16.08
C LEU A 331 -8.67 -31.03 16.38
N ASP A 332 -7.35 -31.03 16.14
CA ASP A 332 -6.50 -29.86 16.40
C ASP A 332 -6.90 -28.67 15.53
N LEU A 333 -7.07 -28.89 14.22
CA LEU A 333 -7.51 -27.85 13.27
C LEU A 333 -8.93 -27.38 13.56
N TYR A 334 -9.82 -28.31 13.93
CA TYR A 334 -11.20 -28.01 14.31
C TYR A 334 -11.25 -27.12 15.57
N THR A 335 -10.51 -27.51 16.61
CA THR A 335 -10.47 -26.80 17.89
C THR A 335 -9.83 -25.43 17.71
N GLN A 336 -8.72 -25.36 16.99
CA GLN A 336 -8.04 -24.10 16.66
C GLN A 336 -8.99 -23.13 15.91
N LEU A 337 -9.73 -23.60 14.91
CA LEU A 337 -10.66 -22.75 14.16
C LEU A 337 -11.78 -22.21 15.05
N ILE A 338 -12.37 -23.06 15.89
CA ILE A 338 -13.45 -22.65 16.81
C ILE A 338 -12.93 -21.68 17.87
N GLU A 339 -11.79 -21.98 18.49
CA GLU A 339 -11.20 -21.10 19.50
C GLU A 339 -10.83 -19.74 18.93
N LEU A 340 -10.21 -19.72 17.74
CA LEU A 340 -9.90 -18.48 17.03
C LEU A 340 -11.16 -17.68 16.71
N TYR A 341 -12.21 -18.33 16.20
CA TYR A 341 -13.47 -17.67 15.92
C TYR A 341 -14.16 -17.13 17.18
N GLN A 342 -14.20 -17.92 18.27
CA GLN A 342 -14.79 -17.50 19.54
C GLN A 342 -14.00 -16.34 20.19
N ALA A 343 -12.67 -16.39 20.13
CA ALA A 343 -11.80 -15.31 20.59
C ALA A 343 -12.00 -14.04 19.75
N ALA A 344 -12.08 -14.17 18.44
CA ALA A 344 -12.35 -13.06 17.53
C ALA A 344 -13.74 -12.46 17.74
N GLU A 345 -14.79 -13.26 17.97
CA GLU A 345 -16.12 -12.76 18.32
C GLU A 345 -16.13 -12.01 19.65
N LYS A 346 -15.43 -12.54 20.68
CA LYS A 346 -15.26 -11.82 21.95
C LYS A 346 -14.55 -10.49 21.73
N ARG A 347 -13.44 -10.49 20.99
CA ARG A 347 -12.64 -9.29 20.73
C ARG A 347 -13.40 -8.28 19.88
N LYS A 348 -14.16 -8.75 18.89
CA LYS A 348 -15.08 -7.94 18.09
C LYS A 348 -16.10 -7.22 18.96
N ARG A 349 -16.72 -7.90 19.94
CA ARG A 349 -17.65 -7.26 20.90
C ARG A 349 -16.97 -6.20 21.77
N GLU A 350 -15.70 -6.41 22.14
CA GLU A 350 -14.92 -5.41 22.86
C GLU A 350 -14.63 -4.17 22.00
N ILE A 351 -14.21 -4.37 20.74
CA ILE A 351 -14.00 -3.29 19.75
C ILE A 351 -15.30 -2.53 19.53
N GLU A 352 -16.40 -3.26 19.37
CA GLU A 352 -17.76 -2.73 19.23
C GLU A 352 -18.14 -1.86 20.43
N LYS A 353 -17.93 -2.33 21.67
CA LYS A 353 -18.21 -1.54 22.87
C LYS A 353 -17.39 -0.24 22.90
N THR A 354 -16.09 -0.30 22.61
CA THR A 354 -15.24 0.90 22.55
C THR A 354 -15.72 1.87 21.45
N ALA A 355 -16.18 1.36 20.31
CA ALA A 355 -16.74 2.19 19.24
C ALA A 355 -18.02 2.93 19.69
N GLN A 356 -18.88 2.33 20.51
CA GLN A 356 -20.07 3.02 21.04
C GLN A 356 -19.74 4.25 21.90
N GLU A 357 -18.61 4.21 22.61
CA GLU A 357 -18.17 5.32 23.47
C GLU A 357 -17.61 6.51 22.64
N GLN A 358 -17.33 6.29 21.35
CA GLN A 358 -16.77 7.27 20.41
C GLN A 358 -17.83 7.93 19.51
N ARG A 359 -19.14 7.69 19.72
CA ARG A 359 -20.23 8.17 18.84
C ARG A 359 -20.21 9.66 18.50
N THR A 360 -20.02 10.53 19.50
CA THR A 360 -20.01 11.99 19.28
C THR A 360 -18.79 12.47 18.50
N GLN A 361 -17.72 11.68 18.50
CA GLN A 361 -16.48 12.01 17.82
C GLN A 361 -16.61 11.84 16.30
N TRP A 362 -17.40 10.88 15.84
CA TRP A 362 -17.63 10.63 14.42
C TRP A 362 -18.30 11.80 13.70
N GLU A 363 -19.37 12.31 14.31
CA GLU A 363 -20.12 13.44 13.73
C GLU A 363 -19.22 14.67 13.63
N GLU A 364 -18.40 14.92 14.64
CA GLU A 364 -17.45 16.04 14.63
C GLU A 364 -16.35 15.86 13.57
N VAL A 365 -15.77 14.67 13.45
CA VAL A 365 -14.74 14.37 12.45
C VAL A 365 -15.28 14.51 11.02
N ILE A 366 -16.49 13.97 10.76
CA ILE A 366 -17.16 14.11 9.46
C ILE A 366 -17.47 15.57 9.16
N ARG A 367 -17.93 16.32 10.17
CA ARG A 367 -18.23 17.75 10.04
C ARG A 367 -16.97 18.56 9.71
N ILE A 368 -15.90 18.41 10.47
CA ILE A 368 -14.60 19.06 10.22
C ILE A 368 -14.11 18.74 8.81
N PHE A 369 -14.20 17.46 8.39
CA PHE A 369 -13.78 17.06 7.05
C PHE A 369 -14.61 17.73 5.95
N ASN A 370 -15.95 17.58 6.00
CA ASN A 370 -16.86 18.11 4.98
C ASN A 370 -16.86 19.65 4.92
N GLU A 371 -16.62 20.35 6.03
CA GLU A 371 -16.59 21.82 6.08
C GLU A 371 -15.28 22.40 5.53
N ARG A 372 -14.15 21.72 5.74
CA ARG A 372 -12.81 22.29 5.47
C ARG A 372 -12.15 21.75 4.22
N PHE A 373 -12.37 20.49 3.87
CA PHE A 373 -11.72 19.86 2.72
C PHE A 373 -12.58 19.99 1.47
N PHE A 374 -11.93 20.38 0.37
CA PHE A 374 -12.57 20.55 -0.93
C PHE A 374 -12.33 19.30 -1.76
N VAL A 375 -13.31 18.39 -1.73
CA VAL A 375 -13.31 17.12 -2.46
C VAL A 375 -14.67 16.92 -3.14
N PRO A 376 -14.76 16.15 -4.24
CA PRO A 376 -16.00 15.98 -5.02
C PRO A 376 -16.98 14.99 -4.36
N PHE A 377 -16.91 14.81 -3.04
CA PHE A 377 -17.78 13.92 -2.31
C PHE A 377 -18.08 14.43 -0.90
N LYS A 378 -19.25 14.07 -0.38
CA LYS A 378 -19.62 14.26 1.03
C LYS A 378 -19.67 12.93 1.75
N LEU A 379 -19.19 12.94 2.99
CA LEU A 379 -19.28 11.82 3.91
C LEU A 379 -20.54 11.93 4.75
N THR A 380 -21.28 10.82 4.86
CA THR A 380 -22.42 10.68 5.76
C THR A 380 -22.36 9.35 6.48
N VAL A 381 -23.05 9.21 7.62
CA VAL A 381 -23.18 7.92 8.32
C VAL A 381 -24.37 7.16 7.75
N LYS A 382 -24.12 6.06 7.03
CA LYS A 382 -25.12 5.20 6.38
C LYS A 382 -26.16 4.66 7.36
N ASN A 383 -25.69 4.19 8.52
CA ASN A 383 -26.53 3.56 9.55
C ASN A 383 -26.74 4.49 10.77
N ARG A 384 -26.85 5.80 10.53
CA ARG A 384 -26.97 6.81 11.59
C ARG A 384 -28.09 6.46 12.58
N GLU A 385 -29.29 6.17 12.09
CA GLU A 385 -30.44 5.85 12.96
C GLU A 385 -30.22 4.57 13.77
N ALA A 386 -29.70 3.51 13.14
CA ALA A 386 -29.42 2.25 13.83
C ALA A 386 -28.35 2.43 14.91
N VAL A 387 -27.30 3.23 14.64
CA VAL A 387 -26.26 3.56 15.61
C VAL A 387 -26.80 4.43 16.75
N MET A 388 -27.63 5.43 16.43
CA MET A 388 -28.24 6.33 17.42
C MET A 388 -29.21 5.60 18.35
N LEU A 389 -29.98 4.65 17.81
CA LEU A 389 -30.89 3.80 18.58
C LEU A 389 -30.19 2.62 19.29
N GLY A 390 -28.86 2.51 19.17
CA GLY A 390 -28.07 1.42 19.75
C GLY A 390 -28.32 0.04 19.14
N LYS A 391 -28.98 -0.02 17.97
CA LYS A 391 -29.22 -1.25 17.20
C LYS A 391 -27.97 -1.70 16.45
N ASP A 392 -27.21 -0.74 15.92
CA ASP A 392 -25.90 -0.95 15.33
C ASP A 392 -24.81 -0.39 16.22
N VAL A 393 -23.67 -1.06 16.21
CA VAL A 393 -22.56 -0.71 17.09
C VAL A 393 -21.50 0.15 16.40
N ILE A 394 -21.33 -0.01 15.08
CA ILE A 394 -20.28 0.66 14.31
C ILE A 394 -20.89 1.55 13.22
N ALA A 395 -20.41 2.79 13.12
CA ALA A 395 -20.80 3.69 12.04
C ALA A 395 -20.16 3.29 10.70
N ASN A 396 -21.00 3.13 9.68
CA ASN A 396 -20.60 2.92 8.30
C ASN A 396 -20.67 4.23 7.51
N LEU A 397 -19.60 4.59 6.81
CA LEU A 397 -19.60 5.72 5.89
C LEU A 397 -20.42 5.40 4.62
N ALA A 398 -21.24 6.36 4.21
CA ALA A 398 -21.81 6.46 2.87
C ALA A 398 -21.18 7.67 2.16
N PHE A 399 -20.93 7.50 0.87
CA PHE A 399 -20.33 8.52 0.03
C PHE A 399 -21.35 9.01 -0.98
N THR A 400 -21.45 10.33 -1.09
CA THR A 400 -22.24 11.01 -2.11
C THR A 400 -21.28 11.82 -2.96
N PHE A 401 -21.11 11.46 -4.23
CA PHE A 401 -20.30 12.22 -5.19
C PHE A 401 -21.10 13.41 -5.71
N GLU A 402 -20.46 14.57 -5.85
CA GLU A 402 -21.05 15.82 -6.34
C GLU A 402 -20.14 16.42 -7.43
N ASP A 403 -20.69 16.65 -8.63
CA ASP A 403 -19.95 17.20 -9.79
C ASP A 403 -20.47 18.58 -10.25
N GLY A 404 -21.34 19.20 -9.45
CA GLY A 404 -21.99 20.48 -9.75
C GLY A 404 -23.22 20.38 -10.67
N HIS A 405 -23.43 19.26 -11.35
CA HIS A 405 -24.60 19.00 -12.20
C HIS A 405 -25.58 17.98 -11.59
N GLY A 406 -25.09 17.16 -10.65
CA GLY A 406 -25.92 16.24 -9.88
C GLY A 406 -25.19 15.70 -8.65
N SER A 407 -25.88 14.83 -7.92
CA SER A 407 -25.29 14.05 -6.84
C SER A 407 -25.70 12.58 -6.97
N ALA A 408 -24.77 11.68 -6.68
CA ALA A 408 -25.00 10.24 -6.75
C ALA A 408 -24.36 9.52 -5.56
N SER A 409 -25.04 8.52 -5.03
CA SER A 409 -24.42 7.62 -4.05
C SER A 409 -23.42 6.71 -4.76
N ILE A 410 -22.23 6.59 -4.20
CA ILE A 410 -21.13 5.81 -4.77
C ILE A 410 -20.52 4.91 -3.69
N ASP A 411 -20.08 3.71 -4.06
CA ASP A 411 -19.31 2.88 -3.13
C ASP A 411 -17.86 3.37 -3.02
N LYS A 412 -17.16 2.91 -1.98
CA LYS A 412 -15.79 3.37 -1.71
C LYS A 412 -14.80 2.98 -2.82
N ASN A 413 -14.89 1.77 -3.35
CA ASN A 413 -13.94 1.28 -4.36
C ASN A 413 -14.11 2.09 -5.65
N GLN A 414 -15.36 2.27 -6.09
CA GLN A 414 -15.68 3.15 -7.21
C GLN A 414 -15.25 4.59 -6.95
N LEU A 415 -15.46 5.12 -5.74
CA LEU A 415 -14.98 6.45 -5.36
C LEU A 415 -13.45 6.53 -5.51
N LEU A 416 -12.71 5.60 -4.92
CA LEU A 416 -11.25 5.56 -5.02
C LEU A 416 -10.75 5.39 -6.46
N GLU A 417 -11.50 4.79 -7.36
CA GLU A 417 -11.13 4.73 -8.78
C GLU A 417 -11.26 6.09 -9.47
N VAL A 418 -12.25 6.88 -9.10
CA VAL A 418 -12.53 8.20 -9.69
C VAL A 418 -11.66 9.32 -9.09
N LEU A 419 -11.26 9.20 -7.82
CA LEU A 419 -10.46 10.23 -7.15
C LEU A 419 -9.05 10.36 -7.73
N SER A 420 -8.63 11.61 -7.95
CA SER A 420 -7.25 11.99 -8.20
C SER A 420 -6.34 11.65 -7.01
N THR A 421 -5.03 11.67 -7.23
CA THR A 421 -4.03 11.42 -6.17
C THR A 421 -4.15 12.41 -5.01
N GLY A 422 -4.47 13.68 -5.28
CA GLY A 422 -4.67 14.70 -4.26
C GLY A 422 -5.92 14.43 -3.40
N GLU A 423 -7.03 14.05 -4.04
CA GLU A 423 -8.28 13.73 -3.33
C GLU A 423 -8.17 12.43 -2.52
N LYS A 424 -7.43 11.42 -3.02
CA LYS A 424 -7.12 10.21 -2.25
C LYS A 424 -6.35 10.51 -0.97
N LYS A 425 -5.41 11.45 -1.03
CA LYS A 425 -4.69 11.92 0.15
C LYS A 425 -5.57 12.75 1.07
N ALA A 426 -6.45 13.59 0.53
CA ALA A 426 -7.46 14.29 1.35
C ALA A 426 -8.29 13.28 2.12
N PHE A 427 -8.78 12.23 1.44
CA PHE A 427 -9.53 11.16 2.09
C PHE A 427 -8.74 10.44 3.20
N TYR A 428 -7.43 10.26 3.05
CA TYR A 428 -6.56 9.72 4.12
C TYR A 428 -6.54 10.62 5.36
N ILE A 429 -6.60 11.96 5.20
CA ILE A 429 -6.65 12.92 6.31
C ILE A 429 -7.82 12.67 7.27
N LEU A 430 -8.95 12.14 6.80
CA LEU A 430 -10.09 11.82 7.68
C LEU A 430 -9.69 10.98 8.91
N ASN A 431 -8.79 10.02 8.75
CA ASN A 431 -8.34 9.17 9.86
C ASN A 431 -7.36 9.89 10.77
N ILE A 432 -6.54 10.79 10.21
CA ILE A 432 -5.67 11.67 10.99
C ILE A 432 -6.55 12.56 11.87
N ILE A 433 -7.62 13.13 11.31
CA ILE A 433 -8.60 13.92 12.05
C ILE A 433 -9.20 13.11 13.19
N PHE A 434 -9.64 11.88 12.88
CA PHE A 434 -10.19 10.99 13.90
C PHE A 434 -9.22 10.74 15.06
N GLU A 435 -7.97 10.38 14.77
CA GLU A 435 -6.96 10.07 15.78
C GLU A 435 -6.61 11.27 16.66
N VAL A 436 -6.44 12.44 16.05
CA VAL A 436 -6.15 13.68 16.77
C VAL A 436 -7.30 14.05 17.71
N GLU A 437 -8.55 13.98 17.23
CA GLU A 437 -9.72 14.24 18.07
C GLU A 437 -9.84 13.22 19.22
N ALA A 438 -9.44 11.97 19.00
CA ALA A 438 -9.43 10.93 20.03
C ALA A 438 -8.45 11.30 21.16
N ARG A 439 -7.23 11.68 20.77
CA ARG A 439 -6.16 12.08 21.69
C ARG A 439 -6.49 13.38 22.42
N LYS A 440 -7.14 14.31 21.72
CA LYS A 440 -7.60 15.59 22.28
C LYS A 440 -8.64 15.35 23.37
N LYS A 441 -9.66 14.53 23.08
CA LYS A 441 -10.69 14.13 24.05
C LYS A 441 -10.11 13.36 25.24
N ALA A 442 -9.09 12.52 25.01
CA ALA A 442 -8.39 11.80 26.06
C ALA A 442 -7.42 12.68 26.89
N GLY A 443 -7.18 13.93 26.47
CA GLY A 443 -6.18 14.80 27.10
C GLY A 443 -4.75 14.24 27.02
N GLN A 444 -4.48 13.40 26.03
CA GLN A 444 -3.24 12.63 25.93
C GLN A 444 -2.10 13.50 25.38
N PRO A 445 -1.01 13.72 26.14
CA PRO A 445 0.17 14.40 25.61
C PRO A 445 0.70 13.69 24.37
N THR A 446 0.84 14.41 23.26
CA THR A 446 1.22 13.82 21.96
C THR A 446 2.22 14.70 21.21
N LEU A 447 3.30 14.08 20.74
CA LEU A 447 4.24 14.60 19.76
C LEU A 447 3.86 14.08 18.36
N PHE A 448 3.41 14.98 17.51
CA PHE A 448 3.11 14.73 16.10
C PHE A 448 4.38 14.91 15.25
N ILE A 449 4.69 13.90 14.44
CA ILE A 449 5.75 13.96 13.42
C ILE A 449 5.06 13.99 12.06
N VAL A 450 5.03 15.15 11.41
CA VAL A 450 4.31 15.35 10.15
C VAL A 450 5.30 15.23 9.00
N ASP A 451 5.27 14.12 8.27
CA ASP A 451 6.14 13.86 7.12
C ASP A 451 5.46 14.32 5.83
N ASP A 452 5.86 15.49 5.33
CA ASP A 452 5.63 15.97 3.97
C ASP A 452 4.17 15.89 3.47
N ILE A 453 3.24 16.19 4.37
CA ILE A 453 1.80 16.07 4.11
C ILE A 453 1.32 16.96 2.95
N ALA A 454 2.02 18.05 2.65
CA ALA A 454 1.59 19.08 1.70
C ALA A 454 1.94 18.83 0.22
N ASP A 455 2.84 17.88 -0.08
CA ASP A 455 3.53 17.77 -1.38
C ASP A 455 2.59 17.63 -2.59
N SER A 456 1.42 17.03 -2.43
CA SER A 456 0.49 16.81 -3.54
C SER A 456 -0.94 17.22 -3.24
N PHE A 457 -1.14 18.15 -2.31
CA PHE A 457 -2.42 18.82 -2.18
C PHE A 457 -2.55 19.91 -3.23
N ASP A 458 -3.74 20.05 -3.80
CA ASP A 458 -4.08 21.25 -4.54
C ASP A 458 -4.09 22.46 -3.60
N TYR A 459 -4.06 23.68 -4.16
CA TYR A 459 -4.00 24.90 -3.35
C TYR A 459 -5.14 24.99 -2.32
N LYS A 460 -6.35 24.52 -2.65
CA LYS A 460 -7.50 24.56 -1.74
C LYS A 460 -7.29 23.64 -0.53
N ASN A 461 -6.94 22.38 -0.75
CA ASN A 461 -6.69 21.45 0.36
C ASN A 461 -5.39 21.76 1.10
N LYS A 462 -4.43 22.45 0.49
CA LYS A 462 -3.22 22.97 1.17
C LYS A 462 -3.58 23.93 2.30
N TYR A 463 -4.56 24.82 2.12
CA TYR A 463 -5.00 25.70 3.20
C TYR A 463 -5.78 24.95 4.28
N ALA A 464 -6.64 24.00 3.90
CA ALA A 464 -7.37 23.16 4.84
C ALA A 464 -6.44 22.41 5.81
N ILE A 465 -5.34 21.84 5.29
CA ILE A 465 -4.37 21.16 6.16
C ILE A 465 -3.57 22.14 7.04
N ILE A 466 -3.28 23.36 6.56
CA ILE A 466 -2.60 24.38 7.37
C ILE A 466 -3.48 24.82 8.55
N GLU A 467 -4.78 25.06 8.31
CA GLU A 467 -5.72 25.37 9.38
C GLU A 467 -5.84 24.21 10.36
N TYR A 468 -5.87 22.98 9.86
CA TYR A 468 -5.94 21.81 10.72
C TYR A 468 -4.68 21.62 11.58
N LEU A 469 -3.48 21.79 11.02
CA LEU A 469 -2.22 21.77 11.79
C LEU A 469 -2.14 22.93 12.79
N ARG A 470 -2.72 24.08 12.45
CA ARG A 470 -2.84 25.20 13.38
C ARG A 470 -3.70 24.81 14.58
N ASP A 471 -4.87 24.20 14.38
CA ASP A 471 -5.73 23.74 15.48
C ASP A 471 -4.98 22.77 16.40
N ILE A 472 -4.23 21.82 15.84
CA ILE A 472 -3.36 20.92 16.61
C ILE A 472 -2.33 21.70 17.44
N SER A 473 -1.84 22.85 16.95
CA SER A 473 -0.83 23.66 17.64
C SER A 473 -1.41 24.47 18.80
N GLU A 474 -2.70 24.77 18.75
CA GLU A 474 -3.42 25.51 19.78
C GLU A 474 -3.83 24.59 20.95
N GLU A 475 -3.83 23.26 20.75
CA GLU A 475 -4.07 22.28 21.81
C GLU A 475 -2.88 22.18 22.80
N PRO A 476 -3.08 22.42 24.12
CA PRO A 476 -1.99 22.50 25.09
C PRO A 476 -1.15 21.22 25.23
N ASN A 477 -1.77 20.06 25.06
CA ASN A 477 -1.14 18.75 25.21
C ASN A 477 -0.39 18.29 23.96
N PHE A 478 -0.49 19.03 22.87
CA PHE A 478 0.06 18.63 21.58
C PHE A 478 1.33 19.41 21.25
N LYS A 479 2.28 18.70 20.65
CA LYS A 479 3.53 19.24 20.10
C LYS A 479 3.71 18.72 18.68
N GLN A 480 4.25 19.52 17.78
CA GLN A 480 4.34 19.16 16.36
C GLN A 480 5.73 19.43 15.81
N LEU A 481 6.31 18.44 15.15
CA LEU A 481 7.48 18.58 14.28
C LEU A 481 7.02 18.38 12.83
N ILE A 482 6.93 19.49 12.09
CA ILE A 482 6.44 19.53 10.72
C ILE A 482 7.63 19.47 9.76
N LEU A 483 7.72 18.40 8.96
CA LEU A 483 8.78 18.17 7.98
C LEU A 483 8.21 18.43 6.59
N THR A 484 8.88 19.25 5.78
CA THR A 484 8.42 19.53 4.40
C THR A 484 9.58 19.87 3.49
N HIS A 485 9.45 19.58 2.19
CA HIS A 485 10.29 20.22 1.17
C HIS A 485 9.58 21.33 0.40
N ASN A 486 8.28 21.52 0.61
CA ASN A 486 7.54 22.57 -0.06
C ASN A 486 7.80 23.90 0.66
N PHE A 487 8.62 24.77 0.06
CA PHE A 487 9.03 26.02 0.70
C PHE A 487 7.85 26.96 0.89
N ASP A 488 6.90 26.98 -0.04
CA ASP A 488 5.68 27.77 0.09
C ASP A 488 4.80 27.32 1.26
N PHE A 489 4.71 26.01 1.50
CA PHE A 489 4.05 25.47 2.69
C PHE A 489 4.79 25.90 3.95
N PHE A 490 6.12 25.77 3.95
CA PHE A 490 7.00 26.15 5.06
C PHE A 490 6.87 27.63 5.46
N ARG A 491 6.86 28.57 4.50
CA ARG A 491 6.60 29.99 4.81
C ARG A 491 5.18 30.24 5.28
N THR A 492 4.20 29.48 4.76
CA THR A 492 2.80 29.71 5.13
C THR A 492 2.58 29.28 6.58
N VAL A 493 3.13 28.14 7.02
CA VAL A 493 3.03 27.74 8.43
C VAL A 493 3.74 28.72 9.37
N GLU A 494 4.90 29.28 8.98
CA GLU A 494 5.58 30.35 9.76
C GLU A 494 4.69 31.59 9.89
N SER A 495 4.10 32.03 8.78
CA SER A 495 3.25 33.23 8.77
C SER A 495 1.93 33.08 9.54
N ARG A 496 1.54 31.85 9.89
CA ARG A 496 0.24 31.54 10.48
C ARG A 496 0.32 31.15 11.95
N PHE A 497 1.18 30.20 12.31
CA PHE A 497 1.18 29.65 13.68
C PHE A 497 2.53 29.14 14.19
N VAL A 498 3.53 28.91 13.32
CA VAL A 498 4.87 28.45 13.75
C VAL A 498 5.78 29.67 13.98
N PRO A 499 6.32 29.88 15.19
CA PRO A 499 7.24 30.99 15.43
C PRO A 499 8.52 30.84 14.58
N TYR A 500 9.05 31.95 14.05
CA TYR A 500 10.29 31.94 13.27
C TYR A 500 11.47 31.24 13.96
N LEU A 501 11.63 31.42 15.28
CA LEU A 501 12.69 30.75 16.06
C LEU A 501 12.59 29.21 16.06
N ASN A 502 11.39 28.69 15.77
CA ASN A 502 11.09 27.27 15.66
C ASN A 502 11.05 26.79 14.19
N CYS A 503 11.37 27.67 13.24
CA CYS A 503 11.56 27.32 11.83
C CYS A 503 13.05 27.01 11.58
N LYS A 504 13.34 25.79 11.15
CA LYS A 504 14.68 25.27 10.90
C LYS A 504 14.81 24.77 9.46
N MET A 505 16.04 24.63 9.00
CA MET A 505 16.39 24.07 7.70
C MET A 505 17.43 22.96 7.85
N ALA A 506 17.25 21.85 7.14
CA ALA A 506 18.17 20.74 7.12
C ALA A 506 19.15 20.87 5.94
N LEU A 507 20.45 20.83 6.26
CA LEU A 507 21.55 20.83 5.31
C LEU A 507 22.20 19.45 5.27
N LYS A 508 22.25 18.85 4.08
CA LYS A 508 22.93 17.59 3.85
C LYS A 508 24.39 17.86 3.51
N THR A 509 25.30 17.35 4.34
CA THR A 509 26.76 17.46 4.16
C THR A 509 27.36 16.07 3.97
N SER A 510 28.65 16.00 3.66
CA SER A 510 29.40 14.74 3.60
C SER A 510 29.34 13.95 4.93
N ASN A 511 29.32 14.64 6.07
CA ASN A 511 29.38 14.07 7.42
C ASN A 511 28.01 13.69 8.02
N GLY A 512 26.91 14.12 7.42
CA GLY A 512 25.56 13.91 7.96
C GLY A 512 24.65 15.09 7.68
N ILE A 513 23.75 15.36 8.62
CA ILE A 513 22.72 16.38 8.48
C ILE A 513 22.87 17.41 9.58
N ASN A 514 23.02 18.67 9.17
CA ASN A 514 23.08 19.82 10.06
C ASN A 514 21.74 20.54 10.01
N VAL A 515 21.13 20.75 11.17
CA VAL A 515 19.90 21.54 11.30
C VAL A 515 20.27 22.94 11.75
N ILE A 516 19.95 23.93 10.91
CA ILE A 516 20.27 25.33 11.16
C ILE A 516 19.00 26.17 11.30
N GLN A 517 19.14 27.37 11.87
CA GLN A 517 18.06 28.35 11.88
C GLN A 517 17.67 28.68 10.43
N ALA A 518 16.37 28.68 10.14
CA ALA A 518 15.92 28.93 8.77
C ALA A 518 16.21 30.37 8.34
N THR A 519 16.77 30.53 7.14
CA THR A 519 17.06 31.82 6.52
C THR A 519 16.17 32.06 5.32
N GLY A 520 15.81 33.33 5.07
CA GLY A 520 15.08 33.71 3.87
C GLY A 520 13.65 33.23 3.73
N ILE A 521 13.00 32.84 4.84
CA ILE A 521 11.55 32.60 4.90
C ILE A 521 10.77 33.84 4.41
N LYS A 522 11.22 35.01 4.87
CA LYS A 522 10.72 36.33 4.46
C LYS A 522 11.69 36.95 3.47
N ASN A 523 11.15 37.60 2.44
CA ASN A 523 11.84 38.27 1.32
C ASN A 523 13.33 38.56 1.58
N VAL A 524 14.21 37.69 1.07
CA VAL A 524 15.68 37.81 1.27
C VAL A 524 16.22 39.10 0.69
N PHE A 525 15.74 39.51 -0.48
CA PHE A 525 16.19 40.73 -1.10
C PHE A 525 15.90 41.95 -0.21
N ALA A 526 14.66 42.08 0.27
CA ALA A 526 14.26 43.22 1.10
C ALA A 526 14.92 43.22 2.49
N ASN A 527 15.10 42.06 3.11
CA ASN A 527 15.54 41.96 4.50
C ASN A 527 17.05 41.75 4.67
N ASP A 528 17.79 41.40 3.61
CA ASP A 528 19.22 41.11 3.69
C ASP A 528 20.03 41.75 2.56
N TRP A 529 19.72 41.44 1.30
CA TRP A 529 20.61 41.87 0.20
C TRP A 529 20.54 43.36 -0.09
N LYS A 530 19.35 43.96 -0.03
CA LYS A 530 19.15 45.38 -0.34
C LYS A 530 19.97 46.28 0.60
N SER A 531 19.88 46.04 1.91
CA SER A 531 20.58 46.86 2.91
C SER A 531 22.09 46.67 2.91
N ASN A 532 22.58 45.54 2.40
CA ASN A 532 24.01 45.21 2.34
C ASN A 532 24.56 45.28 0.91
N PHE A 533 23.82 45.84 -0.05
CA PHE A 533 24.22 45.90 -1.45
C PHE A 533 25.56 46.61 -1.64
N PHE A 534 25.81 47.68 -0.86
CA PHE A 534 27.01 48.46 -1.01
C PHE A 534 28.22 47.93 -0.21
N SER A 535 27.96 47.11 0.82
CA SER A 535 28.97 46.66 1.79
C SER A 535 29.42 45.20 1.58
N ASP A 536 28.67 44.42 0.82
CA ASP A 536 28.92 42.99 0.60
C ASP A 536 28.83 42.67 -0.91
N ASP A 537 29.98 42.36 -1.51
CA ASP A 537 30.10 42.06 -2.94
C ASP A 537 29.25 40.85 -3.38
N LYS A 538 29.05 39.85 -2.50
CA LYS A 538 28.23 38.69 -2.84
C LYS A 538 26.77 39.08 -2.95
N LYS A 539 26.28 39.88 -2.00
CA LYS A 539 24.90 40.39 -1.99
C LYS A 539 24.65 41.38 -3.12
N LYS A 540 25.66 42.18 -3.50
CA LYS A 540 25.64 43.01 -4.70
C LYS A 540 25.39 42.19 -5.95
N ILE A 541 26.20 41.16 -6.19
CA ILE A 541 26.09 40.33 -7.39
C ILE A 541 24.74 39.58 -7.39
N ALA A 542 24.36 38.99 -6.26
CA ALA A 542 23.09 38.27 -6.12
C ALA A 542 21.87 39.16 -6.41
N SER A 543 21.99 40.47 -6.18
CA SER A 543 20.93 41.45 -6.44
C SER A 543 20.72 41.77 -7.93
N ILE A 544 21.69 41.50 -8.82
CA ILE A 544 21.63 41.86 -10.24
C ILE A 544 20.35 41.33 -10.90
N ALA A 545 20.07 40.04 -10.72
CA ALA A 545 18.87 39.40 -11.31
C ALA A 545 17.57 39.99 -10.77
N PHE A 546 17.51 40.31 -9.47
CA PHE A 546 16.33 40.92 -8.84
C PHE A 546 16.08 42.34 -9.32
N VAL A 547 17.12 43.18 -9.32
CA VAL A 547 17.06 44.58 -9.78
C VAL A 547 16.62 44.63 -11.24
N ARG A 548 17.17 43.74 -12.08
CA ARG A 548 16.79 43.59 -13.48
C ARG A 548 15.30 43.28 -13.62
N ASN A 549 14.77 42.31 -12.87
CA ASN A 549 13.35 41.95 -12.93
C ASN A 549 12.44 43.08 -12.45
N ILE A 550 12.84 43.85 -11.44
CA ILE A 550 12.05 45.02 -11.01
C ILE A 550 11.99 46.07 -12.12
N ILE A 551 13.10 46.33 -12.81
CA ILE A 551 13.12 47.25 -13.96
C ILE A 551 12.25 46.69 -15.10
N GLU A 552 12.32 45.39 -15.39
CA GLU A 552 11.46 44.72 -16.36
C GLU A 552 9.97 45.01 -16.10
N TYR A 553 9.52 44.81 -14.86
CA TYR A 553 8.11 44.99 -14.48
C TYR A 553 7.67 46.45 -14.38
N THR A 554 8.60 47.39 -14.17
CA THR A 554 8.27 48.81 -13.95
C THR A 554 8.50 49.70 -15.16
N LYS A 555 9.47 49.35 -16.01
CA LYS A 555 9.92 50.16 -17.16
C LYS A 555 9.97 49.39 -18.49
N GLY A 556 10.00 48.06 -18.46
CA GLY A 556 10.05 47.20 -19.65
C GLY A 556 11.47 46.78 -20.06
N GLU A 557 11.54 45.89 -21.06
CA GLU A 557 12.80 45.26 -21.53
C GLU A 557 13.68 46.18 -22.38
N ASP A 558 13.13 47.26 -22.94
CA ASP A 558 13.87 48.22 -23.76
C ASP A 558 14.62 49.28 -22.92
N ASP A 559 14.44 49.27 -21.59
CA ASP A 559 15.11 50.22 -20.70
C ASP A 559 16.65 50.02 -20.72
N PRO A 560 17.46 51.09 -20.81
CA PRO A 560 18.92 50.97 -20.84
C PRO A 560 19.50 50.26 -19.61
N ASP A 561 18.94 50.50 -18.41
CA ASP A 561 19.40 49.86 -17.18
C ASP A 561 19.09 48.35 -17.23
N TYR A 562 17.93 47.95 -17.77
CA TYR A 562 17.61 46.53 -17.99
C TYR A 562 18.59 45.86 -18.96
N CYS A 563 18.91 46.54 -20.06
CA CYS A 563 19.85 46.04 -21.06
C CYS A 563 21.24 45.81 -20.46
N LEU A 564 21.76 46.78 -19.69
CA LEU A 564 23.05 46.68 -19.00
C LEU A 564 23.08 45.52 -17.99
N LEU A 565 22.05 45.40 -17.15
CA LEU A 565 21.97 44.28 -16.20
C LEU A 565 21.85 42.93 -16.92
N THR A 566 21.19 42.88 -18.08
CA THR A 566 21.15 41.67 -18.91
C THR A 566 22.53 41.29 -19.44
N SER A 567 23.36 42.28 -19.81
CA SER A 567 24.77 42.06 -20.20
C SER A 567 25.65 41.56 -19.04
N LEU A 568 25.21 41.68 -17.79
CA LEU A 568 25.87 41.09 -16.62
C LEU A 568 25.40 39.65 -16.31
N LEU A 569 24.36 39.16 -16.97
CA LEU A 569 23.86 37.78 -16.85
C LEU A 569 24.16 36.93 -18.09
N HIS A 570 24.45 37.59 -19.22
CA HIS A 570 24.75 37.00 -20.51
C HIS A 570 25.95 37.69 -21.16
N TRP A 571 26.85 36.92 -21.77
CA TRP A 571 28.04 37.46 -22.40
C TRP A 571 27.70 38.21 -23.70
N LYS A 572 27.89 39.53 -23.68
CA LYS A 572 27.61 40.49 -24.77
C LYS A 572 28.82 41.39 -25.01
N ALA A 573 28.74 42.23 -26.04
CA ALA A 573 29.87 43.09 -26.46
C ALA A 573 30.30 44.11 -25.38
N ASP A 574 29.37 44.55 -24.54
CA ASP A 574 29.54 45.52 -23.46
C ASP A 574 29.82 44.88 -22.09
N THR A 575 29.65 43.56 -21.92
CA THR A 575 29.81 42.87 -20.62
C THR A 575 31.12 43.18 -19.91
N GLN A 576 32.23 43.34 -20.65
CA GLN A 576 33.54 43.63 -20.06
C GLN A 576 33.73 45.08 -19.62
N THR A 577 32.91 46.00 -20.10
CA THR A 577 33.08 47.45 -19.84
C THR A 577 32.21 47.96 -18.70
N ILE A 578 31.16 47.22 -18.33
CA ILE A 578 30.22 47.63 -17.27
C ILE A 578 30.95 47.71 -15.92
N SER A 579 31.01 48.90 -15.35
CA SER A 579 31.76 49.20 -14.13
C SER A 579 30.91 49.10 -12.86
N ILE A 580 31.55 48.93 -11.70
CA ILE A 580 30.86 48.93 -10.39
C ILE A 580 30.07 50.22 -10.19
N LYS A 581 30.61 51.37 -10.62
CA LYS A 581 29.93 52.67 -10.54
C LYS A 581 28.63 52.70 -11.32
N GLU A 582 28.59 52.09 -12.51
CA GLU A 582 27.36 52.00 -13.31
C GLU A 582 26.30 51.15 -12.61
N LEU A 583 26.70 50.00 -12.05
CA LEU A 583 25.81 49.13 -11.28
C LEU A 583 25.26 49.82 -10.02
N ASP A 584 26.11 50.52 -9.27
CA ASP A 584 25.71 51.32 -8.11
C ASP A 584 24.73 52.44 -8.51
N GLY A 585 24.98 53.08 -9.66
CA GLY A 585 24.11 54.09 -10.24
C GLY A 585 22.71 53.55 -10.57
N ILE A 586 22.62 52.35 -11.14
CA ILE A 586 21.33 51.69 -11.42
C ILE A 586 20.57 51.41 -10.11
N PHE A 587 21.25 50.87 -9.10
CA PHE A 587 20.63 50.55 -7.82
C PHE A 587 20.13 51.81 -7.08
N ASN A 588 20.97 52.83 -6.99
CA ASN A 588 20.63 54.13 -6.40
C ASN A 588 19.42 54.77 -7.10
N LYS A 589 19.37 54.73 -8.44
CA LYS A 589 18.25 55.26 -9.24
C LYS A 589 16.95 54.51 -8.99
N LEU A 590 17.01 53.19 -8.86
CA LEU A 590 15.83 52.35 -8.69
C LEU A 590 15.21 52.49 -7.29
N PHE A 591 16.05 52.56 -6.25
CA PHE A 591 15.59 52.57 -4.86
C PHE A 591 15.66 53.94 -4.16
N SER A 592 16.07 54.98 -4.88
CA SER A 592 16.27 56.34 -4.36
C SER A 592 17.29 56.37 -3.20
N GLU A 593 18.40 55.66 -3.36
CA GLU A 593 19.50 55.59 -2.39
C GLU A 593 20.72 56.41 -2.86
N GLN A 594 21.70 56.60 -1.97
CA GLN A 594 22.94 57.34 -2.26
C GLN A 594 24.19 56.57 -1.76
N GLY A 595 24.25 55.28 -2.03
CA GLY A 595 25.38 54.42 -1.67
C GLY A 595 26.49 54.36 -2.73
N SER A 596 27.67 53.88 -2.33
CA SER A 596 28.79 53.57 -3.21
C SER A 596 29.63 52.46 -2.58
N SER A 597 30.08 51.50 -3.39
CA SER A 597 30.91 50.37 -2.92
C SER A 597 32.41 50.56 -3.06
N GLY A 598 32.85 51.69 -3.60
CA GLY A 598 34.25 51.90 -3.97
C GLY A 598 34.69 51.05 -5.17
N ALA A 599 35.95 51.21 -5.57
CA ALA A 599 36.52 50.60 -6.79
C ALA A 599 35.70 50.87 -8.08
N ASP A 600 35.15 52.08 -8.20
CA ASP A 600 34.24 52.55 -9.25
C ASP A 600 34.53 52.10 -10.69
N ALA A 601 35.81 52.05 -11.07
CA ALA A 601 36.26 51.72 -12.41
C ALA A 601 36.44 50.21 -12.67
N LYS A 602 36.34 49.37 -11.63
CA LYS A 602 36.49 47.92 -11.76
C LYS A 602 35.32 47.34 -12.55
N PRO A 603 35.56 46.51 -13.58
CA PRO A 603 34.49 45.80 -14.27
C PRO A 603 33.74 44.84 -13.35
N VAL A 604 32.41 44.88 -13.38
CA VAL A 604 31.55 44.02 -12.56
C VAL A 604 31.80 42.54 -12.88
N VAL A 605 32.07 42.19 -14.14
CA VAL A 605 32.37 40.81 -14.54
C VAL A 605 33.60 40.23 -13.83
N ASN A 606 34.61 41.06 -13.56
CA ASN A 606 35.79 40.62 -12.79
C ASN A 606 35.42 40.37 -11.33
N LEU A 607 34.59 41.24 -10.75
CA LEU A 607 34.05 41.03 -9.41
C LEU A 607 33.25 39.71 -9.31
N ILE A 608 32.44 39.41 -10.32
CA ILE A 608 31.68 38.15 -10.40
C ILE A 608 32.61 36.93 -10.37
N PHE A 609 33.66 36.91 -11.19
CA PHE A 609 34.60 35.78 -11.24
C PHE A 609 35.45 35.65 -9.96
N GLU A 610 35.87 36.77 -9.38
CA GLU A 610 36.58 36.77 -8.09
C GLU A 610 35.69 36.20 -6.98
N GLN A 611 34.46 36.69 -6.85
CA GLN A 611 33.55 36.21 -5.81
C GLN A 611 33.13 34.76 -6.04
N ALA A 612 32.98 34.31 -7.29
CA ALA A 612 32.74 32.89 -7.59
C ALA A 612 33.88 31.99 -7.11
N THR A 613 35.13 32.45 -7.22
CA THR A 613 36.30 31.74 -6.69
C THR A 613 36.27 31.68 -5.16
N THR A 614 35.90 32.79 -4.50
CA THR A 614 35.70 32.83 -3.05
C THR A 614 34.59 31.85 -2.62
N CYS A 615 33.48 31.81 -3.35
CA CYS A 615 32.36 30.91 -3.08
C CYS A 615 32.78 29.43 -3.10
N LEU A 616 33.78 29.02 -3.90
CA LEU A 616 34.29 27.64 -3.90
C LEU A 616 34.95 27.24 -2.57
N SER A 617 35.48 28.22 -1.81
CA SER A 617 36.17 27.99 -0.53
C SER A 617 35.26 28.19 0.70
N ASP A 618 34.07 28.76 0.52
CA ASP A 618 33.13 28.96 1.62
C ASP A 618 32.61 27.62 2.16
N PRO A 619 32.30 27.51 3.47
CA PRO A 619 31.63 26.33 4.02
C PRO A 619 30.34 26.00 3.27
N GLU A 620 30.06 24.70 3.11
CA GLU A 620 28.77 24.24 2.58
C GLU A 620 27.63 24.78 3.44
N GLY A 621 26.61 25.34 2.80
CA GLY A 621 25.51 26.02 3.47
C GLY A 621 24.31 26.22 2.55
N ILE A 622 23.28 26.92 3.05
CA ILE A 622 22.18 27.37 2.17
C ILE A 622 22.72 28.38 1.15
N ASN A 623 23.60 29.29 1.60
CA ASN A 623 24.38 30.28 0.84
C ASN A 623 23.71 30.67 -0.49
N LEU A 624 22.54 31.30 -0.40
CA LEU A 624 21.70 31.55 -1.57
C LEU A 624 22.42 32.45 -2.58
N GLU A 625 23.11 33.47 -2.06
CA GLU A 625 23.99 34.36 -2.80
C GLU A 625 25.09 33.59 -3.54
N ASN A 626 25.74 32.62 -2.89
CA ASN A 626 26.77 31.80 -3.53
C ASN A 626 26.21 31.03 -4.71
N LYS A 627 25.04 30.39 -4.57
CA LYS A 627 24.42 29.64 -5.66
C LYS A 627 24.12 30.52 -6.88
N ILE A 628 23.66 31.75 -6.64
CA ILE A 628 23.42 32.73 -7.71
C ILE A 628 24.73 33.16 -8.37
N ILE A 629 25.74 33.51 -7.57
CA ILE A 629 27.06 33.94 -8.07
C ILE A 629 27.70 32.82 -8.89
N LEU A 630 27.75 31.59 -8.37
CA LEU A 630 28.28 30.42 -9.05
C LEU A 630 27.56 30.20 -10.38
N SER A 631 26.23 30.35 -10.41
CA SER A 631 25.46 30.19 -11.65
C SER A 631 25.75 31.28 -12.68
N ILE A 632 25.79 32.56 -12.26
CA ILE A 632 26.09 33.70 -13.14
C ILE A 632 27.51 33.53 -13.71
N ALA A 633 28.49 33.28 -12.85
CA ALA A 633 29.89 33.09 -13.25
C ALA A 633 30.04 31.92 -14.23
N THR A 634 29.49 30.76 -13.89
CA THR A 634 29.53 29.55 -14.75
C THR A 634 28.96 29.84 -16.13
N ARG A 635 27.79 30.50 -16.20
CA ARG A 635 27.17 30.87 -17.48
C ARG A 635 28.04 31.86 -18.26
N LEU A 636 28.50 32.95 -17.63
CA LEU A 636 29.32 33.96 -18.30
C LEU A 636 30.62 33.35 -18.86
N MET A 637 31.30 32.48 -18.11
CA MET A 637 32.51 31.79 -18.57
C MET A 637 32.23 30.86 -19.76
N ALA A 638 31.12 30.11 -19.73
CA ALA A 638 30.71 29.25 -20.83
C ALA A 638 30.33 30.05 -22.08
N GLU A 639 29.56 31.12 -21.94
CA GLU A 639 29.16 31.97 -23.06
C GLU A 639 30.37 32.73 -23.64
N ARG A 640 31.26 33.26 -22.81
CA ARG A 640 32.54 33.87 -23.23
C ARG A 640 33.34 32.91 -24.11
N PHE A 641 33.50 31.67 -23.66
CA PHE A 641 34.20 30.63 -24.40
C PHE A 641 33.53 30.37 -25.76
N MET A 642 32.21 30.13 -25.77
CA MET A 642 31.47 29.85 -27.01
C MET A 642 31.54 31.01 -28.00
N VAL A 643 31.35 32.25 -27.55
CA VAL A 643 31.42 33.45 -28.41
C VAL A 643 32.79 33.58 -29.06
N ARG A 644 33.88 33.37 -28.29
CA ARG A 644 35.24 33.39 -28.82
C ARG A 644 35.48 32.30 -29.88
N MET A 645 35.02 31.08 -29.63
CA MET A 645 35.23 29.94 -30.55
C MET A 645 34.37 30.04 -31.82
N ILE A 646 33.14 30.53 -31.69
CA ILE A 646 32.25 30.82 -32.82
C ILE A 646 32.87 31.92 -33.69
N ASN A 647 33.46 32.96 -33.08
CA ASN A 647 34.15 34.05 -33.76
C ASN A 647 33.32 34.71 -34.88
N ASP A 648 32.01 34.89 -34.62
CA ASP A 648 31.06 35.55 -35.52
C ASP A 648 30.21 36.55 -34.73
N PRO A 649 30.70 37.80 -34.57
CA PRO A 649 30.00 38.82 -33.81
C PRO A 649 28.61 39.17 -34.38
N VAL A 650 28.41 39.05 -35.70
CA VAL A 650 27.12 39.36 -36.34
C VAL A 650 26.07 38.33 -35.94
N ALA A 651 26.41 37.04 -36.03
CA ALA A 651 25.51 35.97 -35.64
C ALA A 651 25.22 35.96 -34.13
N VAL A 652 26.24 36.23 -33.30
CA VAL A 652 26.05 36.32 -31.84
C VAL A 652 25.16 37.50 -31.46
N ASN A 653 25.40 38.70 -32.01
CA ASN A 653 24.61 39.90 -31.70
C ASN A 653 23.17 39.84 -32.25
N ALA A 654 22.89 38.97 -33.23
CA ALA A 654 21.55 38.73 -33.74
C ALA A 654 20.67 37.92 -32.77
N ILE A 655 21.23 37.32 -31.71
CA ILE A 655 20.48 36.53 -30.75
C ILE A 655 19.65 37.43 -29.83
N LYS A 656 18.32 37.37 -29.94
CA LYS A 656 17.38 38.16 -29.12
C LYS A 656 16.77 37.41 -27.93
N SER A 657 16.85 36.09 -27.91
CA SER A 657 16.22 35.25 -26.88
C SER A 657 16.93 33.91 -26.75
N SER A 658 16.87 33.29 -25.58
CA SER A 658 17.46 31.95 -25.30
C SER A 658 18.94 31.86 -25.67
N GLN A 659 19.73 32.87 -25.27
CA GLN A 659 21.11 33.07 -25.71
C GLN A 659 21.99 31.83 -25.52
N THR A 660 22.10 31.31 -24.29
CA THR A 660 22.95 30.15 -23.99
C THR A 660 22.63 28.95 -24.88
N ALA A 661 21.34 28.61 -25.05
CA ALA A 661 20.92 27.47 -25.86
C ALA A 661 21.26 27.65 -27.35
N LYS A 662 21.09 28.86 -27.89
CA LYS A 662 21.47 29.18 -29.27
C LYS A 662 22.99 29.13 -29.46
N LEU A 663 23.77 29.64 -28.51
CA LEU A 663 25.24 29.54 -28.53
C LEU A 663 25.70 28.07 -28.49
N VAL A 664 25.13 27.23 -27.63
CA VAL A 664 25.43 25.79 -27.58
C VAL A 664 25.10 25.11 -28.92
N LYS A 665 23.98 25.46 -29.55
CA LYS A 665 23.60 24.95 -30.87
C LYS A 665 24.61 25.35 -31.95
N MET A 666 24.99 26.62 -32.00
CA MET A 666 25.98 27.13 -32.96
C MET A 666 27.35 26.47 -32.73
N TYR A 667 27.77 26.34 -31.47
CA TYR A 667 29.01 25.66 -31.09
C TYR A 667 29.02 24.20 -31.57
N LYS A 668 27.95 23.45 -31.27
CA LYS A 668 27.79 22.05 -31.68
C LYS A 668 27.81 21.87 -33.20
N GLN A 669 27.23 22.81 -33.95
CA GLN A 669 27.24 22.77 -35.42
C GLN A 669 28.65 22.99 -35.99
N LYS A 670 29.44 23.87 -35.38
CA LYS A 670 30.79 24.22 -35.85
C LYS A 670 31.86 23.23 -35.36
N PHE A 671 31.67 22.65 -34.17
CA PHE A 671 32.63 21.77 -33.50
C PHE A 671 31.97 20.47 -32.99
N PRO A 672 31.40 19.63 -33.87
CA PRO A 672 30.63 18.45 -33.46
C PRO A 672 31.46 17.36 -32.78
N SER A 673 32.79 17.35 -32.97
CA SER A 673 33.71 16.33 -32.43
C SER A 673 34.25 16.63 -31.03
N ASN A 674 33.92 17.78 -30.45
CA ASN A 674 34.45 18.20 -29.14
C ASN A 674 33.54 17.72 -27.99
N ASP A 675 33.44 16.41 -27.81
CA ASP A 675 32.48 15.78 -26.88
C ASP A 675 32.62 16.26 -25.42
N LYS A 676 33.86 16.45 -24.95
CA LYS A 676 34.13 16.88 -23.57
C LYS A 676 33.59 18.29 -23.29
N GLU A 677 33.85 19.23 -24.19
CA GLU A 677 33.37 20.61 -24.07
C GLU A 677 31.86 20.67 -24.21
N LEU A 678 31.29 19.94 -25.19
CA LEU A 678 29.84 19.84 -25.39
C LEU A 678 29.12 19.28 -24.18
N TYR A 679 29.67 18.26 -23.52
CA TYR A 679 29.12 17.70 -22.29
C TYR A 679 29.03 18.74 -21.17
N VAL A 680 30.11 19.51 -20.93
CA VAL A 680 30.12 20.58 -19.92
C VAL A 680 29.14 21.68 -20.30
N LEU A 681 29.13 22.15 -21.55
CA LEU A 681 28.22 23.20 -22.03
C LEU A 681 26.73 22.80 -21.89
N GLN A 682 26.39 21.53 -22.15
CA GLN A 682 25.03 21.01 -21.95
C GLN A 682 24.64 21.01 -20.46
N ARG A 683 25.57 20.66 -19.56
CA ARG A 683 25.33 20.75 -18.11
C ARG A 683 25.13 22.20 -17.65
N VAL A 684 25.91 23.14 -18.16
CA VAL A 684 25.71 24.58 -17.89
C VAL A 684 24.32 25.03 -18.34
N MET A 685 23.91 24.65 -19.55
CA MET A 685 22.57 24.95 -20.09
C MET A 685 21.44 24.35 -19.25
N LEU A 686 21.64 23.17 -18.64
CA LEU A 686 20.64 22.51 -17.81
C LEU A 686 20.52 23.14 -16.41
N MET A 687 21.65 23.49 -15.78
CA MET A 687 21.69 23.80 -14.34
C MET A 687 21.59 25.29 -14.00
N THR A 688 21.99 26.19 -14.90
CA THR A 688 22.02 27.65 -14.63
C THR A 688 20.75 28.46 -15.01
N PRO A 689 19.75 27.99 -15.80
CA PRO A 689 18.60 28.82 -16.21
C PRO A 689 17.75 29.39 -15.06
N GLU A 690 17.56 28.60 -14.01
CA GLU A 690 16.59 28.92 -12.95
C GLU A 690 17.07 30.04 -12.00
N THR A 691 18.37 30.37 -12.04
CA THR A 691 19.02 31.32 -11.11
C THR A 691 19.20 32.75 -11.67
N ILE A 692 18.93 32.98 -12.96
CA ILE A 692 19.10 34.31 -13.59
C ILE A 692 17.80 35.11 -13.76
N HIS A 693 16.65 34.47 -13.54
CA HIS A 693 15.32 35.09 -13.61
C HIS A 693 14.64 35.05 -12.23
N VAL A 694 15.38 35.35 -11.18
CA VAL A 694 14.89 35.19 -9.80
C VAL A 694 13.70 36.12 -9.54
N ASN A 695 12.50 35.54 -9.50
CA ASN A 695 11.30 36.17 -8.97
C ASN A 695 10.91 35.44 -7.67
N SER A 696 9.94 35.97 -6.92
CA SER A 696 9.48 35.37 -5.65
C SER A 696 8.98 33.92 -5.77
N PHE A 697 8.69 33.45 -6.98
CA PHE A 697 8.24 32.10 -7.33
C PHE A 697 9.43 31.14 -7.60
N MET A 698 10.57 31.67 -8.05
CA MET A 698 11.79 30.89 -8.40
C MET A 698 12.75 30.67 -7.22
N TYR A 699 12.33 31.00 -6.00
CA TYR A 699 13.17 30.87 -4.80
C TYR A 699 13.38 29.41 -4.36
N GLU A 700 12.36 28.57 -4.54
CA GLU A 700 12.38 27.15 -4.14
C GLU A 700 13.35 26.30 -4.99
N PRO A 701 13.39 26.39 -6.33
CA PRO A 701 14.39 25.68 -7.13
C PRO A 701 15.84 26.01 -6.74
N ILE A 702 16.13 27.26 -6.38
CA ILE A 702 17.49 27.67 -5.98
C ILE A 702 17.83 27.11 -4.58
N LEU A 703 16.85 27.05 -3.66
CA LEU A 703 17.04 26.39 -2.37
C LEU A 703 17.35 24.90 -2.52
N ASP A 704 16.63 24.19 -3.39
CA ASP A 704 16.79 22.76 -3.61
C ASP A 704 18.02 22.38 -4.45
N MET A 705 18.58 23.33 -5.21
CA MET A 705 19.81 23.10 -5.96
C MET A 705 20.99 22.82 -5.03
N SER A 706 21.75 21.76 -5.30
CA SER A 706 22.92 21.41 -4.50
C SER A 706 24.06 22.42 -4.72
N ASP A 707 24.57 22.99 -3.62
CA ASP A 707 25.74 23.87 -3.61
C ASP A 707 26.99 23.14 -4.17
N ASP A 708 27.26 21.92 -3.72
CA ASP A 708 28.36 21.06 -4.21
C ASP A 708 28.26 20.80 -5.72
N HIS A 709 27.06 20.54 -6.26
CA HIS A 709 26.89 20.35 -7.69
C HIS A 709 27.22 21.61 -8.51
N LEU A 710 26.88 22.80 -8.02
CA LEU A 710 27.22 24.07 -8.67
C LEU A 710 28.73 24.35 -8.60
N ARG A 711 29.37 24.08 -7.46
CA ARG A 711 30.82 24.22 -7.30
C ARG A 711 31.59 23.35 -8.29
N ARG A 712 31.23 22.06 -8.38
CA ARG A 712 31.82 21.13 -9.37
C ARG A 712 31.60 21.57 -10.80
N LEU A 713 30.41 22.12 -11.12
CA LEU A 713 30.13 22.62 -12.46
C LEU A 713 31.04 23.80 -12.83
N LEU A 714 31.28 24.73 -11.91
CA LEU A 714 32.22 25.84 -12.12
C LEU A 714 33.66 25.34 -12.30
N GLU A 715 34.09 24.37 -11.49
CA GLU A 715 35.39 23.71 -11.63
C GLU A 715 35.53 23.04 -13.00
N ASP A 716 34.52 22.27 -13.43
CA ASP A 716 34.48 21.60 -14.74
C ASP A 716 34.59 22.61 -15.89
N VAL A 717 33.87 23.74 -15.81
CA VAL A 717 33.95 24.84 -16.77
C VAL A 717 35.35 25.43 -16.80
N THR A 718 35.94 25.71 -15.63
CA THR A 718 37.27 26.32 -15.52
C THR A 718 38.36 25.41 -16.07
N GLN A 719 38.25 24.10 -15.87
CA GLN A 719 39.24 23.10 -16.32
C GLN A 719 39.06 22.71 -17.78
N THR A 720 37.82 22.70 -18.28
CA THR A 720 37.50 22.15 -19.62
C THR A 720 37.38 23.23 -20.69
N LEU A 721 37.00 24.46 -20.33
CA LEU A 721 36.77 25.56 -21.28
C LEU A 721 37.86 26.63 -21.12
N PRO A 722 38.91 26.64 -21.98
CA PRO A 722 40.01 27.60 -21.88
C PRO A 722 39.49 29.05 -21.93
N GLN A 723 39.85 29.87 -20.94
CA GLN A 723 39.36 31.26 -20.84
C GLN A 723 40.23 32.31 -21.54
N THR A 724 41.44 31.90 -21.96
CA THR A 724 42.45 32.71 -22.68
C THR A 724 42.72 32.15 -24.06
#